data_AF-A0A1G0WYQ1-F1
#
_entry.id   AF-A0A1G0WYQ1-F1
#
_cell.length_a   1.000
_cell.length_b   1.000
_cell.length_c   1.000
_cell.angle_alpha   90.00
_cell.angle_beta   90.00
_cell.angle_gamma   90.00
#
_symmetry.space_group_name_H-M   'P 1'
#
loop_
_entity.id
_entity.type
_entity.pdbx_description
1 polymer ?
#
loop_
_entity_poly.entity_id
_entity_poly.type
_entity_poly.pdbx_seq_one_letter_code
_entity_poly.pdbx_strand_id
1 'polypeptide(L)'
;MRYLNYIVGVILLIWKIDVLADDKVNDVKDANKQNSILRVTNQCDETIWVQQDFIHHTSDPIVVEIKKNYFYDYNIPAAGLAATRFWAKTGCASNGYSCKLGESTAVDCKAGAKDCEIGESFNGPFAPDVNSKFEASWGCRLPPQDGNCAKNPSDPSHQLDATTWWDASVVDGYTLPYQVVVKNDNGTCIGNDDKPIKNPGVDCKDLDVENCPTDVNLSSDGAFKEVNHISLTSVNLKWIDPETNKVAGCFSPCAKLTLSQGSENGNASGGWAMRLASDSNTPITPESDLAKWYCCPTPPISSEQCRQGPASRNAYRDAILRQHCNSYTYAYDDDYGLVQCNAHTQFEVIFCPKQGLPTPSNGNDDNPNPPNPAPKGFLFHVNYNPSYVEIAQLNGVVINNAQDLYSGVFPVQTVLKAKQKDKEIWGSCDLTFSKDNIVKGSGELCNRINHVVADGKIDLYLPAEIPNNSTPDNPPPPPVNESKNIIFNMGKDESVNFVNKTLENGGSINVEDVTIGRNETLVAMQGNNKAECVLVKTTNSLQAVQDGGYLCDKGLLISKLSTGDYSIEIPNPLPIPPNTKTVFLGIAAGTTITINGKTVRADSPEADKYVTLNAGDTNILITGSDKKTTRICKVTLNNSNLTWQADPGCAGFVLNGDVLSFPFF
;
A
#
# COMPACT_ATOMS: atom_id res chain seq x y z
N MET A 1 -30.91 31.02 53.91
CA MET A 1 -31.06 29.85 53.01
C MET A 1 -30.70 30.13 51.56
N ARG A 2 -31.14 31.21 50.91
CA ARG A 2 -30.79 31.48 49.48
C ARG A 2 -29.29 31.70 49.20
N TYR A 3 -28.54 32.27 50.16
CA TYR A 3 -27.09 32.45 50.03
C TYR A 3 -26.28 31.15 50.14
N LEU A 4 -26.79 30.18 50.90
CA LEU A 4 -26.10 28.90 51.12
C LEU A 4 -26.14 28.02 49.85
N ASN A 5 -27.26 28.06 49.12
CA ASN A 5 -27.40 27.34 47.85
C ASN A 5 -26.49 27.89 46.75
N TYR A 6 -26.19 29.20 46.77
CA TYR A 6 -25.27 29.81 45.81
C TYR A 6 -23.81 29.40 46.08
N ILE A 7 -23.41 29.35 47.35
CA ILE A 7 -22.07 28.92 47.74
C ILE A 7 -21.86 27.43 47.44
N VAL A 8 -22.84 26.57 47.73
CA VAL A 8 -22.78 25.14 47.39
C VAL A 8 -22.73 24.93 45.88
N GLY A 9 -23.47 25.72 45.10
CA GLY A 9 -23.43 25.67 43.63
C GLY A 9 -22.07 26.07 43.06
N VAL A 10 -21.43 27.10 43.59
CA VAL A 10 -20.09 27.56 43.14
C VAL A 10 -19.00 26.56 43.56
N ILE A 11 -19.07 25.98 44.76
CA ILE A 11 -18.11 24.97 45.21
C ILE A 11 -18.21 23.68 44.38
N LEU A 12 -19.43 23.24 44.04
CA LEU A 12 -19.63 22.09 43.13
C LEU A 12 -19.19 22.38 41.70
N LEU A 13 -19.28 23.62 41.24
CA LEU A 13 -18.77 24.03 39.92
C LEU A 13 -17.23 24.02 39.88
N ILE A 14 -16.58 24.50 40.95
CA ILE A 14 -15.11 24.49 41.08
C ILE A 14 -14.59 23.05 41.16
N TRP A 15 -15.23 22.17 41.94
CA TRP A 15 -14.88 20.75 42.01
C TRP A 15 -15.06 20.01 40.67
N LYS A 16 -16.04 20.40 39.84
CA LYS A 16 -16.21 19.82 38.49
C LYS A 16 -15.16 20.31 37.48
N ILE A 17 -14.61 21.51 37.68
CA ILE A 17 -13.57 22.06 36.79
C ILE A 17 -12.22 21.38 37.07
N ASP A 18 -11.89 21.09 38.34
CA ASP A 18 -10.65 20.39 38.69
C ASP A 18 -10.64 18.93 38.21
N VAL A 19 -11.78 18.23 38.23
CA VAL A 19 -11.88 16.84 37.74
C VAL A 19 -11.81 16.73 36.21
N LEU A 20 -12.14 17.80 35.46
CA LEU A 20 -12.05 17.80 33.98
C LEU A 20 -10.67 18.27 33.47
N ALA A 21 -9.82 18.81 34.33
CA ALA A 21 -8.47 19.26 33.96
C ALA A 21 -7.42 18.14 34.06
N ASP A 22 -7.63 17.14 34.93
CA ASP A 22 -6.66 16.06 35.19
C ASP A 22 -6.68 14.97 34.08
N ASP A 23 -7.82 14.73 33.44
CA ASP A 23 -7.94 13.72 32.37
C ASP A 23 -7.23 14.10 31.05
N LYS A 24 -6.87 15.37 30.84
CA LYS A 24 -6.17 15.80 29.61
C LYS A 24 -4.65 15.75 29.67
N VAL A 25 -4.06 15.61 30.86
CA VAL A 25 -2.59 15.59 31.03
C VAL A 25 -2.02 14.19 30.79
N ASN A 26 -2.83 13.14 30.97
CA ASN A 26 -2.40 11.75 30.75
C ASN A 26 -2.42 11.31 29.27
N ASP A 27 -3.24 11.94 28.40
CA ASP A 27 -3.38 11.55 26.99
C ASP A 27 -2.17 11.96 26.11
N VAL A 28 -1.33 12.90 26.57
CA VAL A 28 -0.12 13.36 25.83
C VAL A 28 1.09 12.46 26.10
N LYS A 29 1.16 11.80 27.27
CA LYS A 29 2.27 10.87 27.58
C LYS A 29 2.24 9.61 26.71
N ASP A 30 1.06 9.19 26.24
CA ASP A 30 0.91 8.00 25.38
C ASP A 30 1.29 8.23 23.91
N ALA A 31 1.33 9.49 23.45
CA ALA A 31 1.64 9.86 22.07
C ALA A 31 3.01 9.37 21.56
N ASN A 32 4.00 9.35 22.46
CA ASN A 32 5.38 8.98 22.12
C ASN A 32 5.66 7.49 22.33
N LYS A 33 4.72 6.74 22.91
CA LYS A 33 4.90 5.31 23.12
C LYS A 33 4.94 4.59 21.78
N GLN A 34 5.97 3.78 21.58
CA GLN A 34 6.09 2.92 20.41
C GLN A 34 5.25 1.65 20.62
N ASN A 35 4.23 1.48 19.77
CA ASN A 35 3.34 0.32 19.81
C ASN A 35 3.66 -0.71 18.71
N SER A 36 4.34 -0.31 17.64
CA SER A 36 4.85 -1.21 16.60
C SER A 36 6.18 -1.84 17.00
N ILE A 37 6.60 -2.89 16.28
CA ILE A 37 7.95 -3.43 16.41
C ILE A 37 8.99 -2.64 15.60
N LEU A 38 8.56 -1.88 14.57
CA LEU A 38 9.42 -0.98 13.83
C LEU A 38 8.83 0.42 13.82
N ARG A 39 9.62 1.37 14.30
CA ARG A 39 9.40 2.80 14.15
C ARG A 39 10.53 3.40 13.31
N VAL A 40 10.20 4.33 12.43
CA VAL A 40 11.19 5.18 11.77
C VAL A 40 10.92 6.64 12.13
N THR A 41 11.92 7.33 12.64
CA THR A 41 11.85 8.70 13.14
C THR A 41 12.75 9.60 12.31
N ASN A 42 12.21 10.73 11.85
CA ASN A 42 12.95 11.73 11.11
C ASN A 42 13.39 12.88 12.04
N GLN A 43 14.68 13.01 12.32
CA GLN A 43 15.25 14.19 13.00
C GLN A 43 16.03 15.12 12.06
N CYS A 44 16.05 14.81 10.75
CA CYS A 44 16.65 15.64 9.73
C CYS A 44 15.97 17.01 9.67
N ASP A 45 16.66 18.00 9.06
CA ASP A 45 16.11 19.36 8.96
C ASP A 45 15.07 19.52 7.86
N GLU A 46 14.84 18.47 7.08
CA GLU A 46 13.88 18.39 5.98
C GLU A 46 12.99 17.14 6.10
N THR A 47 11.95 17.06 5.26
CA THR A 47 11.15 15.85 5.10
C THR A 47 12.00 14.76 4.47
N ILE A 48 11.88 13.54 5.01
CA ILE A 48 12.42 12.33 4.38
C ILE A 48 11.29 11.48 3.83
N TRP A 49 11.60 10.66 2.84
CA TRP A 49 10.72 9.63 2.33
C TRP A 49 11.38 8.27 2.59
N VAL A 50 10.77 7.45 3.43
CA VAL A 50 11.31 6.13 3.74
C VAL A 50 10.76 5.14 2.73
N GLN A 51 11.65 4.49 2.00
CA GLN A 51 11.31 3.42 1.06
C GLN A 51 11.59 2.06 1.71
N GLN A 52 10.68 1.11 1.49
CA GLN A 52 10.90 -0.30 1.75
C GLN A 52 11.13 -1.09 0.45
N ASP A 53 11.76 -2.26 0.55
CA ASP A 53 11.93 -3.16 -0.59
C ASP A 53 10.58 -3.55 -1.19
N PHE A 54 10.39 -3.43 -2.51
CA PHE A 54 9.11 -3.72 -3.17
C PHE A 54 8.84 -5.23 -3.32
N ILE A 55 9.86 -6.08 -3.24
CA ILE A 55 9.71 -7.53 -3.30
C ILE A 55 9.31 -8.07 -1.92
N HIS A 56 9.95 -7.57 -0.88
CA HIS A 56 9.77 -8.00 0.50
C HIS A 56 9.35 -6.82 1.39
N HIS A 57 8.06 -6.48 1.32
CA HIS A 57 7.45 -5.36 2.05
C HIS A 57 6.39 -5.80 3.06
N THR A 58 6.11 -4.87 3.97
CA THR A 58 4.95 -4.84 4.85
C THR A 58 3.66 -4.58 4.06
N SER A 59 2.50 -4.56 4.73
CA SER A 59 1.25 -4.09 4.09
C SER A 59 1.18 -2.56 3.92
N ASP A 60 2.15 -1.83 4.48
CA ASP A 60 2.19 -0.37 4.41
C ASP A 60 2.66 0.10 3.02
N PRO A 61 2.46 1.39 2.66
CA PRO A 61 2.94 1.93 1.40
C PRO A 61 4.45 1.70 1.18
N ILE A 62 4.86 1.40 -0.06
CA ILE A 62 6.27 1.21 -0.42
C ILE A 62 7.13 2.43 -0.07
N VAL A 63 6.57 3.63 -0.22
CA VAL A 63 7.22 4.88 0.14
C VAL A 63 6.32 5.65 1.10
N VAL A 64 6.88 6.08 2.24
CA VAL A 64 6.18 6.81 3.30
C VAL A 64 6.86 8.16 3.53
N GLU A 65 6.08 9.24 3.49
CA GLU A 65 6.55 10.58 3.88
C GLU A 65 6.67 10.66 5.41
N ILE A 66 7.82 11.10 5.90
CA ILE A 66 8.01 11.41 7.32
C ILE A 66 8.54 12.83 7.43
N LYS A 67 7.69 13.74 7.92
CA LYS A 67 8.06 15.15 8.15
C LYS A 67 9.10 15.27 9.24
N LYS A 68 9.81 16.40 9.26
CA LYS A 68 10.78 16.75 10.30
C LYS A 68 10.19 16.58 11.70
N ASN A 69 10.89 15.84 12.56
CA ASN A 69 10.51 15.48 13.94
C ASN A 69 9.25 14.62 14.07
N TYR A 70 8.79 14.00 12.98
CA TYR A 70 7.72 13.00 13.01
C TYR A 70 8.31 11.59 12.94
N PHE A 71 7.46 10.60 13.19
CA PHE A 71 7.78 9.19 13.05
C PHE A 71 6.67 8.46 12.31
N TYR A 72 7.00 7.25 11.84
CA TYR A 72 6.05 6.31 11.27
C TYR A 72 6.26 4.93 11.90
N ASP A 73 5.16 4.29 12.28
CA ASP A 73 5.14 2.96 12.86
C ASP A 73 4.68 1.95 11.80
N TYR A 74 5.60 1.08 11.36
CA TYR A 74 5.30 0.06 10.35
C TYR A 74 4.55 -1.13 10.95
N ASN A 75 3.57 -1.63 10.21
CA ASN A 75 2.79 -2.82 10.51
C ASN A 75 3.51 -4.08 10.02
N ILE A 76 4.40 -4.61 10.86
CA ILE A 76 5.02 -5.90 10.58
C ILE A 76 4.04 -7.04 10.97
N PRO A 77 3.71 -7.98 10.05
CA PRO A 77 2.80 -9.09 10.35
C PRO A 77 3.24 -9.94 11.55
N ALA A 78 2.27 -10.42 12.33
CA ALA A 78 2.55 -11.33 13.45
C ALA A 78 3.10 -12.69 12.99
N ALA A 79 2.81 -13.11 11.76
CA ALA A 79 3.37 -14.33 11.16
C ALA A 79 4.88 -14.23 10.88
N GLY A 80 5.50 -13.06 11.07
CA GLY A 80 6.86 -12.78 10.62
C GLY A 80 6.88 -12.28 9.18
N LEU A 81 8.03 -11.77 8.76
CA LEU A 81 8.26 -11.20 7.43
C LEU A 81 9.76 -11.21 7.16
N ALA A 82 10.21 -11.84 6.08
CA ALA A 82 11.63 -12.00 5.83
C ALA A 82 12.19 -10.93 4.88
N ALA A 83 13.50 -10.69 4.98
CA ALA A 83 14.31 -9.91 4.03
C ALA A 83 13.78 -8.49 3.74
N THR A 84 13.21 -7.82 4.75
CA THR A 84 12.80 -6.42 4.61
C THR A 84 13.99 -5.49 4.69
N ARG A 85 13.91 -4.37 3.97
CA ARG A 85 14.91 -3.30 3.98
C ARG A 85 14.20 -1.97 4.01
N PHE A 86 14.76 -1.01 4.75
CA PHE A 86 14.22 0.34 4.89
C PHE A 86 15.36 1.36 4.75
N TRP A 87 15.16 2.38 3.93
CA TRP A 87 16.13 3.48 3.78
C TRP A 87 15.42 4.79 3.49
N ALA A 88 16.09 5.89 3.85
CA ALA A 88 15.56 7.23 3.67
C ALA A 88 16.01 7.84 2.33
N LYS A 89 15.10 8.63 1.75
CA LYS A 89 15.27 9.43 0.55
C LYS A 89 15.03 10.90 0.86
N THR A 90 15.68 11.80 0.13
CA THR A 90 15.48 13.26 0.28
C THR A 90 15.41 13.96 -1.07
N GLY A 91 14.88 15.18 -1.06
CA GLY A 91 14.69 15.96 -2.28
C GLY A 91 13.75 15.30 -3.28
N CYS A 92 12.73 14.57 -2.81
CA CYS A 92 11.72 13.92 -3.65
C CYS A 92 10.62 14.88 -4.09
N ALA A 93 9.94 14.53 -5.18
CA ALA A 93 8.65 15.11 -5.52
C ALA A 93 7.60 14.79 -4.44
N SER A 94 6.41 15.40 -4.56
CA SER A 94 5.33 15.29 -3.57
C SER A 94 4.76 13.88 -3.39
N ASN A 95 5.10 12.94 -4.28
CA ASN A 95 4.72 11.54 -4.22
C ASN A 95 5.82 10.63 -3.63
N GLY A 96 6.98 11.20 -3.27
CA GLY A 96 8.11 10.44 -2.76
C GLY A 96 8.96 9.75 -3.82
N TYR A 97 8.78 10.09 -5.10
CA TYR A 97 9.59 9.63 -6.22
C TYR A 97 10.36 10.80 -6.85
N SER A 98 11.21 10.52 -7.85
CA SER A 98 12.11 11.50 -8.46
C SER A 98 12.96 12.23 -7.41
N CYS A 99 13.59 11.44 -6.54
CA CYS A 99 14.38 11.94 -5.43
C CYS A 99 15.81 12.28 -5.86
N LYS A 100 16.32 13.37 -5.29
CA LYS A 100 17.75 13.70 -5.41
C LYS A 100 18.64 12.65 -4.76
N LEU A 101 18.18 12.06 -3.66
CA LEU A 101 18.94 11.11 -2.85
C LEU A 101 18.10 9.87 -2.54
N GLY A 102 18.73 8.69 -2.65
CA GLY A 102 18.22 7.42 -2.15
C GLY A 102 17.14 6.73 -2.97
N GLU A 103 16.71 7.29 -4.10
CA GLU A 103 15.89 6.54 -5.06
C GLU A 103 16.77 5.66 -5.93
N SER A 104 17.20 4.53 -5.37
CA SER A 104 18.16 3.61 -5.99
C SER A 104 17.55 2.43 -6.72
N THR A 105 16.27 2.17 -6.50
CA THR A 105 15.53 1.09 -7.15
C THR A 105 14.29 1.65 -7.83
N ALA A 106 14.03 1.17 -9.04
CA ALA A 106 12.74 1.38 -9.67
C ALA A 106 11.67 0.68 -8.82
N VAL A 107 10.65 1.43 -8.41
CA VAL A 107 9.44 0.80 -7.86
C VAL A 107 8.56 0.43 -9.05
N ASP A 108 8.28 -0.86 -9.22
CA ASP A 108 7.28 -1.27 -10.20
C ASP A 108 5.95 -0.62 -9.81
N CYS A 109 5.39 0.11 -10.76
CA CYS A 109 4.13 0.79 -10.63
C CYS A 109 2.97 -0.18 -10.32
N LYS A 110 3.09 -1.46 -10.69
CA LYS A 110 2.17 -2.53 -10.29
C LYS A 110 2.30 -2.92 -8.81
N ALA A 111 3.43 -2.66 -8.18
CA ALA A 111 3.70 -2.96 -6.77
C ALA A 111 3.16 -1.87 -5.81
N GLY A 112 2.21 -1.04 -6.26
CA GLY A 112 1.51 -0.09 -5.40
C GLY A 112 2.18 1.29 -5.29
N ALA A 113 3.01 1.69 -6.27
CA ALA A 113 3.43 3.09 -6.36
C ALA A 113 2.20 3.97 -6.60
N LYS A 114 1.91 4.88 -5.65
CA LYS A 114 0.65 5.62 -5.57
C LYS A 114 0.34 6.54 -6.76
N ASP A 115 1.32 6.79 -7.64
CA ASP A 115 1.25 7.79 -8.71
C ASP A 115 1.85 7.33 -10.05
N CYS A 116 1.93 6.01 -10.30
CA CYS A 116 2.23 5.55 -11.64
C CYS A 116 0.96 5.20 -12.40
N GLU A 117 0.81 5.74 -13.61
CA GLU A 117 -0.14 5.15 -14.56
C GLU A 117 0.31 3.71 -14.88
N ILE A 118 -0.65 2.77 -14.93
CA ILE A 118 -0.38 1.37 -15.27
C ILE A 118 0.21 1.33 -16.68
N GLY A 119 1.54 1.19 -16.78
CA GLY A 119 2.29 1.19 -18.05
C GLY A 119 3.45 2.18 -18.09
N GLU A 120 3.53 3.12 -17.16
CA GLU A 120 4.72 3.93 -16.93
C GLU A 120 5.65 3.16 -16.00
N SER A 121 6.89 2.95 -16.37
CA SER A 121 7.97 2.70 -15.42
C SER A 121 8.63 4.04 -15.14
N PHE A 122 8.98 4.33 -13.89
CA PHE A 122 9.95 5.40 -13.62
C PHE A 122 11.24 5.01 -14.36
N ASN A 123 11.41 5.53 -15.55
CA ASN A 123 12.60 5.33 -16.35
C ASN A 123 13.64 6.26 -15.73
N GLY A 124 14.76 5.68 -15.29
CA GLY A 124 15.84 6.41 -14.63
C GLY A 124 16.34 7.64 -15.44
N PRO A 125 17.31 8.39 -14.89
CA PRO A 125 18.35 7.86 -14.00
C PRO A 125 17.94 7.88 -12.52
N PHE A 126 18.21 6.76 -11.85
CA PHE A 126 18.11 6.63 -10.40
C PHE A 126 19.38 7.09 -9.72
N ALA A 127 19.26 7.54 -8.47
CA ALA A 127 20.43 7.75 -7.62
C ALA A 127 21.16 6.40 -7.44
N PRO A 128 22.49 6.39 -7.25
CA PRO A 128 23.17 5.16 -6.88
C PRO A 128 22.63 4.56 -5.59
N ASP A 129 22.69 3.24 -5.47
CA ASP A 129 22.35 2.54 -4.23
C ASP A 129 23.46 2.69 -3.19
N VAL A 130 23.61 3.90 -2.64
CA VAL A 130 24.58 4.22 -1.60
C VAL A 130 23.89 4.53 -0.28
N ASN A 131 22.88 3.75 0.08
CA ASN A 131 21.94 4.07 1.14
C ASN A 131 22.37 3.54 2.51
N SER A 132 22.16 4.35 3.56
CA SER A 132 22.14 3.86 4.94
C SER A 132 20.86 3.04 5.14
N LYS A 133 20.98 1.74 5.42
CA LYS A 133 19.85 0.79 5.44
C LYS A 133 19.62 0.22 6.84
N PHE A 134 18.36 -0.05 7.16
CA PHE A 134 17.96 -0.99 8.21
C PHE A 134 17.39 -2.23 7.54
N GLU A 135 17.91 -3.40 7.88
CA GLU A 135 17.52 -4.67 7.27
C GLU A 135 17.05 -5.64 8.37
N ALA A 136 15.96 -6.37 8.09
CA ALA A 136 15.41 -7.30 9.06
C ALA A 136 14.65 -8.47 8.42
N SER A 137 14.84 -9.65 9.00
CA SER A 137 13.93 -10.79 8.90
C SER A 137 13.23 -10.98 10.24
N TRP A 138 11.96 -10.62 10.27
CA TRP A 138 11.10 -10.55 11.44
C TRP A 138 10.61 -11.92 11.86
N GLY A 139 10.89 -12.30 13.11
CA GLY A 139 10.44 -13.56 13.68
C GLY A 139 8.92 -13.65 13.83
N CYS A 140 8.41 -14.87 13.86
CA CYS A 140 7.01 -15.18 14.10
C CYS A 140 6.62 -14.93 15.56
N ARG A 141 5.56 -14.15 15.76
CA ARG A 141 4.94 -13.86 17.07
C ARG A 141 3.67 -14.69 17.33
N LEU A 142 3.30 -15.57 16.41
CA LEU A 142 2.15 -16.47 16.58
C LEU A 142 2.53 -17.65 17.49
N PRO A 143 1.56 -18.20 18.23
CA PRO A 143 1.74 -19.46 18.95
C PRO A 143 2.28 -20.57 18.03
N PRO A 144 3.24 -21.42 18.48
CA PRO A 144 3.84 -22.48 17.66
C PRO A 144 2.83 -23.48 17.07
N GLN A 145 1.66 -23.60 17.67
CA GLN A 145 0.61 -24.56 17.29
C GLN A 145 -0.19 -24.11 16.06
N ASP A 146 -0.13 -22.83 15.70
CA ASP A 146 -0.98 -22.26 14.66
C ASP A 146 -0.45 -22.56 13.24
N GLY A 147 0.81 -22.98 13.10
CA GLY A 147 1.41 -23.39 11.82
C GLY A 147 1.38 -22.33 10.70
N ASN A 148 1.10 -21.07 11.04
CA ASN A 148 0.84 -19.99 10.09
C ASN A 148 1.99 -18.98 10.01
N CYS A 149 3.20 -19.35 10.45
CA CYS A 149 4.37 -18.49 10.33
C CYS A 149 4.83 -18.38 8.87
N ALA A 150 5.38 -17.23 8.49
CA ALA A 150 5.92 -17.00 7.15
C ALA A 150 7.07 -17.96 6.85
N LYS A 151 7.33 -18.24 5.57
CA LYS A 151 8.43 -19.13 5.16
C LYS A 151 9.78 -18.45 5.35
N ASN A 152 10.78 -19.20 5.78
CA ASN A 152 12.17 -18.74 5.79
C ASN A 152 12.70 -18.73 4.33
N PRO A 153 13.14 -17.59 3.78
CA PRO A 153 13.62 -17.54 2.39
C PRO A 153 14.95 -18.27 2.20
N SER A 154 15.80 -18.34 3.23
CA SER A 154 17.08 -19.06 3.20
C SER A 154 16.90 -20.57 3.32
N ASP A 155 15.77 -21.00 3.88
CA ASP A 155 15.36 -22.41 3.91
C ASP A 155 13.83 -22.51 3.74
N PRO A 156 13.33 -22.49 2.48
CA PRO A 156 11.90 -22.48 2.19
C PRO A 156 11.13 -23.72 2.68
N SER A 157 11.84 -24.76 3.13
CA SER A 157 11.24 -25.94 3.75
C SER A 157 10.83 -25.72 5.21
N HIS A 158 11.32 -24.65 5.84
CA HIS A 158 11.02 -24.27 7.21
C HIS A 158 10.28 -22.94 7.28
N GLN A 159 9.48 -22.77 8.34
CA GLN A 159 8.88 -21.49 8.69
C GLN A 159 9.86 -20.65 9.51
N LEU A 160 9.66 -19.33 9.53
CA LEU A 160 10.34 -18.45 10.46
C LEU A 160 9.98 -18.86 11.89
N ASP A 161 11.00 -18.91 12.74
CA ASP A 161 10.86 -19.13 14.17
C ASP A 161 10.60 -17.79 14.90
N ALA A 162 10.66 -17.78 16.23
CA ALA A 162 10.47 -16.57 17.03
C ALA A 162 11.72 -15.65 17.07
N THR A 163 12.65 -15.81 16.13
CA THR A 163 13.91 -15.05 16.06
C THR A 163 13.79 -13.95 15.01
N THR A 164 14.03 -12.71 15.41
CA THR A 164 14.24 -11.58 14.49
C THR A 164 15.72 -11.42 14.25
N TRP A 165 16.11 -11.57 12.99
CA TRP A 165 17.46 -11.31 12.51
C TRP A 165 17.48 -9.90 11.94
N TRP A 166 18.39 -9.05 12.37
CA TRP A 166 18.44 -7.69 11.85
C TRP A 166 19.87 -7.15 11.85
N ASP A 167 20.05 -6.11 11.05
CA ASP A 167 21.24 -5.31 11.01
C ASP A 167 20.95 -3.88 10.54
N ALA A 168 21.93 -3.03 10.78
CA ALA A 168 22.00 -1.71 10.20
C ALA A 168 23.24 -1.70 9.31
N SER A 169 23.06 -1.29 8.06
CA SER A 169 23.97 -1.61 6.96
C SER A 169 24.38 -0.38 6.17
N VAL A 170 25.69 -0.28 5.95
CA VAL A 170 26.34 0.60 4.99
C VAL A 170 27.16 -0.23 3.99
N VAL A 171 26.74 -1.48 3.75
CA VAL A 171 27.37 -2.41 2.78
C VAL A 171 27.28 -1.86 1.35
N ASP A 172 26.20 -1.17 1.04
CA ASP A 172 25.99 -0.56 -0.29
C ASP A 172 26.54 0.89 -0.35
N GLY A 173 26.86 1.48 0.78
CA GLY A 173 27.27 2.88 0.90
C GLY A 173 26.52 3.57 2.02
N TYR A 174 26.64 4.90 2.08
CA TYR A 174 25.80 5.69 2.98
C TYR A 174 25.44 7.07 2.43
N THR A 175 24.27 7.55 2.86
CA THR A 175 23.69 8.85 2.52
C THR A 175 23.47 9.70 3.77
N LEU A 176 22.56 9.29 4.65
CA LEU A 176 22.21 10.02 5.86
C LEU A 176 22.81 9.37 7.11
N PRO A 177 23.22 10.17 8.12
CA PRO A 177 23.49 9.65 9.46
C PRO A 177 22.23 9.05 10.07
N TYR A 178 22.41 8.01 10.87
CA TYR A 178 21.29 7.29 11.47
C TYR A 178 21.67 6.58 12.76
N GLN A 179 20.66 6.20 13.53
CA GLN A 179 20.81 5.42 14.75
C GLN A 179 19.69 4.38 14.80
N VAL A 180 19.98 3.19 15.32
CA VAL A 180 18.97 2.17 15.63
C VAL A 180 18.93 1.96 17.13
N VAL A 181 17.80 2.31 17.73
CA VAL A 181 17.53 2.06 19.16
C VAL A 181 16.73 0.76 19.26
N VAL A 182 17.30 -0.22 19.95
CA VAL A 182 16.61 -1.47 20.28
C VAL A 182 15.93 -1.31 21.63
N LYS A 183 14.65 -1.65 21.71
CA LYS A 183 13.81 -1.51 22.90
C LYS A 183 13.16 -2.84 23.23
N ASN A 184 12.86 -3.05 24.52
CA ASN A 184 12.17 -4.24 25.01
C ASN A 184 12.84 -5.57 24.61
N ASP A 185 14.15 -5.57 24.40
CA ASP A 185 14.91 -6.78 24.10
C ASP A 185 14.99 -7.73 25.30
N ASN A 186 14.93 -7.20 26.53
CA ASN A 186 15.03 -7.95 27.78
C ASN A 186 16.29 -8.85 27.86
N GLY A 187 17.40 -8.45 27.23
CA GLY A 187 18.63 -9.24 27.14
C GLY A 187 18.53 -10.46 26.22
N THR A 188 17.51 -10.53 25.36
CA THR A 188 17.34 -11.63 24.40
C THR A 188 18.16 -11.47 23.13
N CYS A 189 18.69 -10.27 22.86
CA CYS A 189 19.50 -10.06 21.69
C CYS A 189 20.88 -10.74 21.85
N ILE A 190 21.23 -11.63 20.93
CA ILE A 190 22.51 -12.32 20.86
C ILE A 190 23.27 -11.93 19.58
N GLY A 191 24.59 -11.87 19.68
CA GLY A 191 25.47 -11.67 18.53
C GLY A 191 25.84 -12.97 17.84
N ASN A 192 26.70 -12.87 16.83
CA ASN A 192 27.22 -14.03 16.09
C ASN A 192 28.03 -15.03 16.93
N ASP A 193 28.49 -14.62 18.11
CA ASP A 193 29.21 -15.49 19.05
C ASP A 193 28.28 -16.18 20.08
N ASP A 194 26.97 -16.15 19.82
CA ASP A 194 25.88 -16.65 20.67
C ASP A 194 25.86 -16.02 22.08
N LYS A 195 26.51 -14.86 22.27
CA LYS A 195 26.50 -14.16 23.56
C LYS A 195 25.46 -13.04 23.59
N PRO A 196 24.79 -12.83 24.74
CA PRO A 196 23.90 -11.68 24.91
C PRO A 196 24.63 -10.35 24.71
N ILE A 197 24.06 -9.47 23.91
CA ILE A 197 24.57 -8.12 23.66
C ILE A 197 23.85 -7.16 24.60
N LYS A 198 24.61 -6.44 25.44
CA LYS A 198 24.04 -5.49 26.40
C LYS A 198 23.37 -4.28 25.74
N ASN A 199 23.91 -3.82 24.62
CA ASN A 199 23.42 -2.67 23.87
C ASN A 199 23.39 -3.04 22.36
N PRO A 200 22.37 -3.75 21.90
CA PRO A 200 22.33 -4.26 20.52
C PRO A 200 22.13 -3.15 19.46
N GLY A 201 21.92 -1.90 19.86
CA GLY A 201 21.71 -0.78 18.93
C GLY A 201 22.94 -0.39 18.10
N VAL A 202 22.66 0.37 17.04
CA VAL A 202 23.67 0.96 16.15
C VAL A 202 23.64 2.48 16.31
N ASP A 203 24.79 3.11 16.46
CA ASP A 203 24.98 4.55 16.56
C ASP A 203 25.88 5.01 15.41
N CYS A 204 25.28 5.54 14.34
CA CYS A 204 25.97 6.13 13.20
C CYS A 204 25.55 7.61 13.04
N LYS A 205 25.34 8.30 14.16
CA LYS A 205 24.90 9.70 14.17
C LYS A 205 25.93 10.68 13.62
N ASP A 206 27.22 10.34 13.76
CA ASP A 206 28.34 11.18 13.35
C ASP A 206 28.81 10.85 11.91
N LEU A 207 28.05 10.02 11.19
CA LEU A 207 28.31 9.68 9.80
C LEU A 207 28.08 10.90 8.90
N ASP A 208 29.12 11.31 8.19
CA ASP A 208 29.16 12.49 7.33
C ASP A 208 29.77 12.10 5.97
N VAL A 209 29.00 12.34 4.91
CA VAL A 209 29.41 12.06 3.53
C VAL A 209 30.66 12.84 3.12
N GLU A 210 30.97 13.97 3.78
CA GLU A 210 32.19 14.72 3.52
C GLU A 210 33.47 13.99 3.96
N ASN A 211 33.35 13.06 4.92
CA ASN A 211 34.45 12.20 5.37
C ASN A 211 34.62 10.93 4.52
N CYS A 212 33.84 10.79 3.45
CA CYS A 212 33.99 9.68 2.52
C CYS A 212 35.40 9.69 1.89
N PRO A 213 36.12 8.55 1.91
CA PRO A 213 37.53 8.50 1.52
C PRO A 213 37.71 8.68 0.01
N THR A 214 38.77 9.40 -0.36
CA THR A 214 39.09 9.72 -1.76
C THR A 214 40.26 8.92 -2.33
N ASP A 215 40.91 8.09 -1.51
CA ASP A 215 42.15 7.36 -1.84
C ASP A 215 42.05 5.89 -1.41
N VAL A 216 41.01 5.20 -1.87
CA VAL A 216 40.78 3.79 -1.51
C VAL A 216 41.44 2.87 -2.52
N ASN A 217 42.21 1.90 -2.05
CA ASN A 217 42.81 0.88 -2.90
C ASN A 217 41.79 -0.25 -3.20
N LEU A 218 41.25 -0.24 -4.42
CA LEU A 218 40.33 -1.24 -4.97
C LEU A 218 41.03 -2.24 -5.92
N SER A 219 42.36 -2.36 -5.87
CA SER A 219 43.13 -3.20 -6.79
C SER A 219 43.15 -4.70 -6.43
N SER A 220 42.35 -5.14 -5.47
CA SER A 220 42.35 -6.53 -4.94
C SER A 220 43.77 -7.01 -4.60
N ASP A 221 44.39 -6.33 -3.63
CA ASP A 221 45.79 -6.56 -3.19
C ASP A 221 46.83 -6.46 -4.34
N GLY A 222 46.56 -5.60 -5.34
CA GLY A 222 47.46 -5.33 -6.44
C GLY A 222 47.30 -6.25 -7.65
N ALA A 223 46.31 -7.15 -7.65
CA ALA A 223 45.96 -7.98 -8.81
C ALA A 223 45.46 -7.14 -10.01
N PHE A 224 44.75 -6.05 -9.73
CA PHE A 224 44.15 -5.16 -10.74
C PHE A 224 44.55 -3.70 -10.49
N LYS A 225 45.81 -3.33 -10.70
CA LYS A 225 46.27 -1.94 -10.43
C LYS A 225 45.65 -0.90 -11.36
N GLU A 226 45.40 -1.28 -12.60
CA GLU A 226 44.77 -0.45 -13.63
C GLU A 226 43.88 -1.33 -14.51
N VAL A 227 42.68 -0.85 -14.83
CA VAL A 227 41.74 -1.49 -15.75
C VAL A 227 41.18 -0.41 -16.67
N ASN A 228 41.28 -0.58 -17.99
CA ASN A 228 40.80 0.40 -18.98
C ASN A 228 41.27 1.85 -18.71
N HIS A 229 42.55 2.02 -18.36
CA HIS A 229 43.16 3.32 -17.99
C HIS A 229 42.59 3.98 -16.74
N ILE A 230 41.85 3.23 -15.92
CA ILE A 230 41.38 3.65 -14.60
C ILE A 230 42.26 3.00 -13.55
N SER A 231 42.96 3.81 -12.78
CA SER A 231 43.74 3.33 -11.64
C SER A 231 42.80 2.87 -10.53
N LEU A 232 43.07 1.69 -9.98
CA LEU A 232 42.35 1.13 -8.83
C LEU A 232 43.17 1.18 -7.54
N THR A 233 44.39 1.70 -7.59
CA THR A 233 45.22 1.84 -6.39
C THR A 233 44.85 3.05 -5.54
N SER A 234 44.09 3.99 -6.12
CA SER A 234 43.63 5.24 -5.50
C SER A 234 42.28 5.63 -6.10
N VAL A 235 41.19 5.29 -5.40
CA VAL A 235 39.81 5.49 -5.89
C VAL A 235 39.05 6.43 -4.98
N ASN A 236 38.35 7.38 -5.59
CA ASN A 236 37.42 8.26 -4.91
C ASN A 236 36.04 7.61 -4.73
N LEU A 237 35.62 7.44 -3.47
CA LEU A 237 34.31 6.87 -3.13
C LEU A 237 33.21 7.93 -2.96
N LYS A 238 33.52 9.22 -3.03
CA LYS A 238 32.51 10.28 -2.96
C LYS A 238 31.57 10.19 -4.15
N TRP A 239 30.27 10.19 -3.86
CA TRP A 239 29.25 10.48 -4.87
C TRP A 239 28.94 11.98 -4.84
N ILE A 240 29.18 12.63 -5.98
CA ILE A 240 28.94 14.06 -6.16
C ILE A 240 27.61 14.24 -6.88
N ASP A 241 26.70 14.98 -6.26
CA ASP A 241 25.45 15.39 -6.92
C ASP A 241 25.78 16.31 -8.11
N PRO A 242 25.42 15.93 -9.34
CA PRO A 242 25.77 16.69 -10.55
C PRO A 242 25.11 18.08 -10.60
N GLU A 243 23.99 18.30 -9.90
CA GLU A 243 23.30 19.59 -9.88
C GLU A 243 23.99 20.58 -8.95
N THR A 244 24.35 20.12 -7.75
CA THR A 244 24.87 21.00 -6.68
C THR A 244 26.39 20.99 -6.57
N ASN A 245 27.06 20.01 -7.20
CA ASN A 245 28.49 19.75 -7.09
C ASN A 245 28.96 19.56 -5.62
N LYS A 246 28.06 19.05 -4.76
CA LYS A 246 28.34 18.70 -3.36
C LYS A 246 28.40 17.19 -3.20
N VAL A 247 29.07 16.72 -2.14
CA VAL A 247 29.06 15.31 -1.79
C VAL A 247 27.67 14.94 -1.26
N ALA A 248 27.00 14.01 -1.93
CA ALA A 248 25.65 13.58 -1.58
C ALA A 248 25.60 12.17 -0.98
N GLY A 249 26.64 11.36 -1.20
CA GLY A 249 26.74 10.01 -0.66
C GLY A 249 28.16 9.47 -0.72
N CYS A 250 28.34 8.30 -0.14
CA CYS A 250 29.60 7.58 -0.17
C CYS A 250 29.38 6.15 -0.67
N PHE A 251 30.03 5.79 -1.77
CA PHE A 251 30.01 4.42 -2.27
C PHE A 251 30.75 3.50 -1.30
N SER A 252 30.22 2.30 -1.10
CA SER A 252 31.06 1.19 -0.64
C SER A 252 32.00 0.72 -1.76
N PRO A 253 33.11 0.03 -1.44
CA PRO A 253 33.96 -0.60 -2.43
C PRO A 253 33.22 -1.51 -3.42
N CYS A 254 32.28 -2.33 -2.94
CA CYS A 254 31.48 -3.18 -3.81
C CYS A 254 30.59 -2.34 -4.74
N ALA A 255 29.80 -1.44 -4.16
CA ALA A 255 28.88 -0.59 -4.90
C ALA A 255 29.61 0.26 -5.96
N LYS A 256 30.79 0.78 -5.62
CA LYS A 256 31.64 1.52 -6.56
C LYS A 256 32.04 0.67 -7.76
N LEU A 257 32.29 -0.63 -7.59
CA LEU A 257 32.74 -1.49 -8.68
C LEU A 257 31.58 -2.04 -9.52
N THR A 258 30.42 -2.30 -8.90
CA THR A 258 29.34 -3.10 -9.52
C THR A 258 28.09 -2.30 -9.91
N LEU A 259 27.86 -1.12 -9.31
CA LEU A 259 26.69 -0.32 -9.68
C LEU A 259 26.89 0.38 -11.03
N SER A 260 25.85 0.32 -11.85
CA SER A 260 25.77 1.03 -13.13
C SER A 260 25.53 2.53 -12.96
N GLN A 261 25.20 2.97 -11.75
CA GLN A 261 25.14 4.36 -11.33
C GLN A 261 26.40 4.66 -10.51
N GLY A 262 27.42 5.35 -11.05
CA GLY A 262 28.62 5.60 -10.22
C GLY A 262 29.91 6.13 -10.84
N SER A 263 29.87 6.76 -12.02
CA SER A 263 31.05 7.50 -12.49
C SER A 263 31.24 8.79 -11.72
N GLU A 264 32.49 9.23 -11.59
CA GLU A 264 32.80 10.58 -11.12
C GLU A 264 32.01 11.58 -12.00
N ASN A 265 31.18 12.41 -11.37
CA ASN A 265 30.27 13.40 -11.98
C ASN A 265 28.93 12.90 -12.52
N GLY A 266 28.48 11.67 -12.24
CA GLY A 266 27.10 11.21 -12.52
C GLY A 266 26.68 11.17 -14.00
N ASN A 267 27.56 11.54 -14.93
CA ASN A 267 27.23 11.82 -16.33
C ASN A 267 27.37 10.61 -17.28
N ALA A 268 27.89 9.47 -16.81
CA ALA A 268 28.03 8.29 -17.66
C ALA A 268 26.97 7.25 -17.30
N SER A 269 25.99 7.08 -18.19
CA SER A 269 25.11 5.92 -18.22
C SER A 269 25.97 4.65 -18.19
N GLY A 270 26.06 3.97 -17.05
CA GLY A 270 26.83 2.73 -16.88
C GLY A 270 27.86 2.72 -15.74
N GLY A 271 28.15 3.84 -15.09
CA GLY A 271 28.92 3.82 -13.84
C GLY A 271 30.32 3.22 -14.01
N TRP A 272 30.97 2.83 -12.90
CA TRP A 272 32.26 2.14 -12.96
C TRP A 272 32.09 0.70 -13.47
N ALA A 273 30.94 0.07 -13.21
CA ALA A 273 30.66 -1.29 -13.66
C ALA A 273 30.80 -1.48 -15.18
N MET A 274 30.36 -0.51 -15.98
CA MET A 274 30.52 -0.57 -17.44
C MET A 274 31.90 -0.07 -17.90
N ARG A 275 32.51 0.88 -17.19
CA ARG A 275 33.83 1.42 -17.57
C ARG A 275 34.98 0.45 -17.29
N LEU A 276 34.84 -0.40 -16.27
CA LEU A 276 35.82 -1.41 -15.89
C LEU A 276 35.61 -2.75 -16.61
N ALA A 277 34.44 -2.94 -17.22
CA ALA A 277 34.17 -4.13 -18.01
C ALA A 277 35.15 -4.26 -19.18
N SER A 278 35.62 -5.48 -19.43
CA SER A 278 36.46 -5.78 -20.60
C SER A 278 35.68 -5.76 -21.92
N ASP A 279 34.36 -5.91 -21.85
CA ASP A 279 33.41 -5.82 -22.96
C ASP A 279 32.30 -4.83 -22.56
N SER A 280 31.96 -3.92 -23.47
CA SER A 280 30.90 -2.93 -23.30
C SER A 280 29.50 -3.54 -23.07
N ASN A 281 29.32 -4.84 -23.19
CA ASN A 281 28.04 -5.52 -22.98
C ASN A 281 27.94 -6.31 -21.66
N THR A 282 29.02 -6.43 -20.89
CA THR A 282 29.04 -7.27 -19.67
C THR A 282 29.51 -6.45 -18.47
N PRO A 283 28.60 -5.82 -17.70
CA PRO A 283 28.98 -5.05 -16.52
C PRO A 283 29.75 -5.91 -15.52
N ILE A 284 30.64 -5.28 -14.75
CA ILE A 284 31.25 -5.91 -13.57
C ILE A 284 30.15 -6.32 -12.59
N THR A 285 30.05 -7.61 -12.32
CA THR A 285 29.13 -8.18 -11.32
C THR A 285 29.86 -8.47 -10.00
N PRO A 286 29.14 -8.69 -8.89
CA PRO A 286 29.74 -9.13 -7.63
C PRO A 286 30.68 -10.32 -7.76
N GLU A 287 30.41 -11.28 -8.66
CA GLU A 287 31.18 -12.51 -8.86
C GLU A 287 32.47 -12.32 -9.67
N SER A 288 32.62 -11.19 -10.34
CA SER A 288 33.80 -10.89 -11.15
C SER A 288 35.09 -10.92 -10.30
N ASP A 289 36.21 -11.31 -10.91
CA ASP A 289 37.49 -11.35 -10.20
C ASP A 289 37.89 -10.00 -9.58
N LEU A 290 37.44 -8.91 -10.20
CA LEU A 290 37.69 -7.56 -9.76
C LEU A 290 36.89 -7.20 -8.49
N ALA A 291 35.62 -7.58 -8.41
CA ALA A 291 34.71 -7.15 -7.34
C ALA A 291 34.48 -8.19 -6.24
N LYS A 292 34.69 -9.49 -6.49
CA LYS A 292 34.34 -10.58 -5.57
C LYS A 292 34.95 -10.47 -4.17
N TRP A 293 36.13 -9.85 -4.07
CA TRP A 293 36.81 -9.66 -2.79
C TRP A 293 36.25 -8.51 -1.95
N TYR A 294 35.47 -7.61 -2.55
CA TYR A 294 34.79 -6.49 -1.90
C TYR A 294 33.29 -6.77 -1.73
N CYS A 295 32.68 -7.45 -2.69
CA CYS A 295 31.26 -7.82 -2.67
C CYS A 295 30.96 -9.14 -1.96
N CYS A 296 31.96 -10.01 -1.85
CA CYS A 296 31.88 -11.29 -1.14
C CYS A 296 30.67 -12.17 -1.52
N PRO A 297 30.45 -12.45 -2.81
CA PRO A 297 29.41 -13.40 -3.21
C PRO A 297 29.76 -14.81 -2.75
N THR A 298 28.79 -15.49 -2.16
CA THR A 298 28.91 -16.89 -1.73
C THR A 298 28.00 -17.78 -2.57
N PRO A 299 28.53 -18.67 -3.44
CA PRO A 299 29.93 -18.82 -3.92
C PRO A 299 30.38 -17.70 -4.89
N PRO A 300 31.69 -17.56 -5.22
CA PRO A 300 32.83 -18.43 -4.90
C PRO A 300 33.65 -18.02 -3.67
N ILE A 301 33.34 -16.90 -3.02
CA ILE A 301 34.06 -16.43 -1.84
C ILE A 301 33.28 -16.88 -0.60
N SER A 302 33.87 -17.71 0.25
CA SER A 302 33.27 -18.01 1.55
C SER A 302 33.31 -16.79 2.48
N SER A 303 32.44 -16.76 3.49
CA SER A 303 32.44 -15.71 4.52
C SER A 303 33.81 -15.57 5.19
N GLU A 304 34.50 -16.68 5.46
CA GLU A 304 35.85 -16.65 6.03
C GLU A 304 36.88 -16.04 5.08
N GLN A 305 36.85 -16.37 3.80
CA GLN A 305 37.74 -15.78 2.82
C GLN A 305 37.49 -14.27 2.65
N CYS A 306 36.23 -13.84 2.71
CA CYS A 306 35.89 -12.43 2.67
C CYS A 306 36.45 -11.67 3.88
N ARG A 307 36.27 -12.20 5.09
CA ARG A 307 36.82 -11.63 6.33
C ARG A 307 38.33 -11.52 6.33
N GLN A 308 39.03 -12.45 5.66
CA GLN A 308 40.48 -12.41 5.47
C GLN A 308 40.93 -11.56 4.26
N GLY A 309 39.97 -11.13 3.43
CA GLY A 309 40.19 -10.42 2.18
C GLY A 309 40.28 -8.89 2.36
N PRO A 310 40.39 -8.14 1.25
CA PRO A 310 40.48 -6.68 1.27
C PRO A 310 39.18 -5.97 1.71
N ALA A 311 38.01 -6.64 1.70
CA ALA A 311 36.76 -6.06 2.23
C ALA A 311 36.85 -5.65 3.72
N SER A 312 37.56 -6.42 4.55
CA SER A 312 37.68 -6.14 5.99
C SER A 312 38.80 -5.18 6.36
N ARG A 313 39.72 -4.87 5.42
CA ARG A 313 40.94 -4.08 5.68
C ARG A 313 41.16 -2.91 4.73
N ASN A 314 40.08 -2.26 4.31
CA ASN A 314 40.13 -1.10 3.40
C ASN A 314 39.83 0.22 4.11
N ALA A 315 40.22 1.31 3.45
CA ALA A 315 40.06 2.67 3.96
C ALA A 315 38.60 3.14 4.09
N TYR A 316 37.64 2.47 3.44
CA TYR A 316 36.20 2.75 3.58
C TYR A 316 35.69 2.30 4.96
N ARG A 317 35.95 1.03 5.33
CA ARG A 317 35.63 0.53 6.68
C ARG A 317 36.30 1.39 7.75
N ASP A 318 37.60 1.69 7.58
CA ASP A 318 38.31 2.53 8.54
C ASP A 318 37.72 3.95 8.65
N ALA A 319 37.21 4.51 7.55
CA ALA A 319 36.56 5.83 7.55
C ALA A 319 35.24 5.81 8.31
N ILE A 320 34.46 4.73 8.21
CA ILE A 320 33.21 4.56 8.97
C ILE A 320 33.50 4.39 10.46
N LEU A 321 34.48 3.56 10.82
CA LEU A 321 34.89 3.35 12.20
C LEU A 321 35.43 4.63 12.85
N ARG A 322 36.18 5.46 12.11
CA ARG A 322 36.64 6.79 12.57
C ARG A 322 35.50 7.77 12.84
N GLN A 323 34.34 7.55 12.22
CA GLN A 323 33.12 8.33 12.46
C GLN A 323 32.23 7.70 13.55
N HIS A 324 32.80 6.81 14.38
CA HIS A 324 32.12 6.17 15.49
C HIS A 324 30.87 5.37 15.11
N CYS A 325 30.75 4.96 13.84
CA CYS A 325 29.63 4.18 13.34
C CYS A 325 29.90 2.67 13.47
N ASN A 326 29.02 1.95 14.16
CA ASN A 326 29.08 0.51 14.41
C ASN A 326 28.05 -0.27 13.56
N SER A 327 28.10 -0.06 12.25
CA SER A 327 27.23 -0.69 11.25
C SER A 327 28.02 -1.67 10.36
N TYR A 328 27.32 -2.56 9.64
CA TYR A 328 27.94 -3.39 8.60
C TYR A 328 28.63 -2.56 7.53
N THR A 329 29.92 -2.75 7.35
CA THR A 329 30.70 -2.07 6.30
C THR A 329 30.94 -2.92 5.05
N TYR A 330 30.71 -4.24 5.12
CA TYR A 330 30.75 -5.20 4.01
C TYR A 330 29.93 -6.47 4.36
N ALA A 331 29.61 -7.34 3.40
CA ALA A 331 28.62 -8.43 3.56
C ALA A 331 28.86 -9.47 4.69
N TYR A 332 30.08 -9.55 5.25
CA TYR A 332 30.42 -10.47 6.35
C TYR A 332 31.17 -9.73 7.46
N ASP A 333 30.73 -8.50 7.74
CA ASP A 333 31.23 -7.66 8.83
C ASP A 333 30.62 -8.09 10.17
N ASP A 334 31.11 -9.21 10.67
CA ASP A 334 30.57 -9.85 11.87
C ASP A 334 31.01 -9.16 13.17
N ASP A 335 31.83 -8.10 13.10
CA ASP A 335 32.28 -7.34 14.28
C ASP A 335 31.10 -6.68 15.00
N TYR A 336 30.10 -6.23 14.23
CA TYR A 336 28.92 -5.53 14.73
C TYR A 336 27.62 -5.97 14.07
N GLY A 337 27.67 -7.00 13.24
CA GLY A 337 26.50 -7.42 12.53
C GLY A 337 25.85 -8.78 12.52
N LEU A 338 24.54 -8.76 12.28
CA LEU A 338 23.58 -9.84 12.36
C LEU A 338 23.30 -10.14 13.83
N VAL A 339 22.42 -9.29 14.37
CA VAL A 339 21.92 -9.46 15.72
C VAL A 339 20.64 -10.28 15.64
N GLN A 340 20.56 -11.29 16.50
CA GLN A 340 19.36 -12.10 16.68
C GLN A 340 18.64 -11.62 17.92
N CYS A 341 17.38 -11.22 17.83
CA CYS A 341 16.57 -10.83 18.98
C CYS A 341 15.25 -11.62 18.99
N ASN A 342 14.53 -11.60 20.13
CA ASN A 342 13.19 -12.18 20.17
C ASN A 342 12.22 -11.42 19.22
N ALA A 343 11.25 -12.11 18.63
CA ALA A 343 10.23 -11.56 17.73
C ALA A 343 9.39 -10.38 18.27
N HIS A 344 9.36 -10.17 19.59
CA HIS A 344 8.69 -9.04 20.24
C HIS A 344 9.59 -7.82 20.48
N THR A 345 10.88 -7.91 20.15
CA THR A 345 11.83 -6.80 20.26
C THR A 345 11.39 -5.65 19.36
N GLN A 346 11.50 -4.43 19.85
CA GLN A 346 11.14 -3.23 19.12
C GLN A 346 12.39 -2.49 18.65
N PHE A 347 12.29 -1.87 17.49
CA PHE A 347 13.35 -1.12 16.83
C PHE A 347 12.86 0.28 16.49
N GLU A 348 13.67 1.28 16.75
CA GLU A 348 13.47 2.63 16.26
C GLU A 348 14.67 3.07 15.44
N VAL A 349 14.47 3.26 14.14
CA VAL A 349 15.46 3.82 13.23
C VAL A 349 15.29 5.33 13.22
N ILE A 350 16.32 6.07 13.63
CA ILE A 350 16.31 7.52 13.71
C ILE A 350 17.26 8.06 12.65
N PHE A 351 16.74 8.80 11.67
CA PHE A 351 17.55 9.48 10.66
C PHE A 351 17.92 10.90 11.12
N CYS A 352 19.17 11.29 10.85
CA CYS A 352 19.81 12.51 11.33
C CYS A 352 19.65 12.76 12.84
N PRO A 353 19.99 11.78 13.70
CA PRO A 353 19.85 11.90 15.14
C PRO A 353 20.63 13.11 15.68
N LYS A 354 19.95 13.98 16.44
CA LYS A 354 20.52 15.19 17.02
C LYS A 354 21.01 14.94 18.45
N GLN A 355 22.25 15.31 18.74
CA GLN A 355 22.80 15.24 20.10
C GLN A 355 21.98 16.15 21.04
N GLY A 356 21.48 15.59 22.15
CA GLY A 356 20.84 16.37 23.22
C GLY A 356 19.31 16.35 23.24
N LEU A 357 18.63 15.68 22.31
CA LEU A 357 17.27 15.23 22.59
C LEU A 357 17.40 14.01 23.52
N PRO A 358 16.84 14.03 24.74
CA PRO A 358 16.95 12.91 25.64
C PRO A 358 16.43 11.67 24.93
N THR A 359 17.31 10.68 24.74
CA THR A 359 16.89 9.30 24.47
C THR A 359 15.81 9.00 25.49
N PRO A 360 14.62 8.46 25.13
CA PRO A 360 13.54 8.25 26.08
C PRO A 360 14.05 7.40 27.24
N SER A 361 14.45 8.04 28.34
CA SER A 361 14.86 7.36 29.53
C SER A 361 13.59 6.84 30.16
N ASN A 362 13.55 5.54 30.47
CA ASN A 362 12.56 4.98 31.36
C ASN A 362 12.68 5.66 32.74
N GLY A 363 12.03 6.81 32.95
CA GLY A 363 12.11 7.55 34.21
C GLY A 363 11.66 9.00 34.10
N ASN A 364 10.81 9.40 35.05
CA ASN A 364 10.04 10.65 35.15
C ASN A 364 10.83 11.97 35.06
N ASP A 365 10.10 12.98 34.58
CA ASP A 365 10.19 14.45 34.79
C ASP A 365 10.85 15.39 33.76
N ASP A 366 10.07 16.46 33.51
CA ASP A 366 10.32 17.82 33.00
C ASP A 366 10.56 18.11 31.50
N ASN A 367 9.45 17.94 30.76
CA ASN A 367 8.83 18.80 29.73
C ASN A 367 9.56 20.07 29.22
N PRO A 368 10.01 20.05 27.94
CA PRO A 368 9.64 21.05 26.94
C PRO A 368 8.49 20.48 26.09
N ASN A 369 7.44 21.30 25.87
CA ASN A 369 6.16 20.88 25.27
C ASN A 369 6.29 19.79 24.18
N PRO A 370 5.66 18.62 24.36
CA PRO A 370 5.69 17.56 23.36
C PRO A 370 4.99 18.02 22.08
N PRO A 371 5.45 17.58 20.90
CA PRO A 371 4.63 17.64 19.71
C PRO A 371 3.34 16.85 19.97
N ASN A 372 2.21 17.45 19.58
CA ASN A 372 0.88 16.87 19.69
C ASN A 372 0.89 15.43 19.13
N PRO A 373 0.29 14.41 19.81
CA PRO A 373 0.09 13.10 19.22
C PRO A 373 -0.43 13.21 17.79
N ALA A 374 0.07 12.35 16.90
CA ALA A 374 -0.59 12.09 15.64
C ALA A 374 -2.09 11.87 15.96
N PRO A 375 -3.00 12.71 15.43
CA PRO A 375 -4.41 12.60 15.76
C PRO A 375 -4.88 11.18 15.51
N LYS A 376 -5.63 10.58 16.44
CA LYS A 376 -6.39 9.35 16.18
C LYS A 376 -7.26 9.62 14.95
N GLY A 377 -6.82 9.12 13.80
CA GLY A 377 -7.53 9.24 12.53
C GLY A 377 -8.45 8.05 12.29
N PHE A 378 -9.39 8.24 11.40
CA PHE A 378 -10.24 7.23 10.77
C PHE A 378 -9.86 7.05 9.29
N LEU A 379 -10.30 5.93 8.70
CA LEU A 379 -10.17 5.67 7.27
C LEU A 379 -11.28 6.39 6.49
N PHE A 380 -10.95 6.95 5.34
CA PHE A 380 -11.91 7.60 4.45
C PHE A 380 -11.52 7.39 2.98
N HIS A 381 -12.49 7.51 2.08
CA HIS A 381 -12.33 7.42 0.62
C HIS A 381 -12.75 8.71 -0.06
N VAL A 382 -12.16 8.99 -1.22
CA VAL A 382 -12.72 9.95 -2.17
C VAL A 382 -13.12 9.17 -3.43
N ASN A 383 -14.42 9.09 -3.65
CA ASN A 383 -15.04 8.40 -4.76
C ASN A 383 -15.35 9.40 -5.87
N TYR A 384 -14.89 9.13 -7.08
CA TYR A 384 -15.16 9.95 -8.25
C TYR A 384 -15.17 9.11 -9.52
N ASN A 385 -15.91 9.54 -10.53
CA ASN A 385 -15.90 8.87 -11.82
C ASN A 385 -14.71 9.37 -12.67
N PRO A 386 -13.74 8.49 -13.02
CA PRO A 386 -12.58 8.86 -13.83
C PRO A 386 -12.91 9.26 -15.28
N SER A 387 -14.15 9.03 -15.72
CA SER A 387 -14.67 9.54 -17.00
C SER A 387 -14.93 11.05 -16.96
N TYR A 388 -15.14 11.62 -15.78
CA TYR A 388 -15.47 13.04 -15.60
C TYR A 388 -14.42 13.82 -14.81
N VAL A 389 -13.73 13.18 -13.88
CA VAL A 389 -12.67 13.79 -13.07
C VAL A 389 -11.33 13.27 -13.56
N GLU A 390 -10.48 14.18 -14.05
CA GLU A 390 -9.14 13.87 -14.51
C GLU A 390 -8.23 13.59 -13.32
N ILE A 391 -8.30 14.47 -12.30
CA ILE A 391 -7.39 14.46 -11.15
C ILE A 391 -8.18 14.90 -9.91
N ALA A 392 -7.99 14.20 -8.79
CA ALA A 392 -8.40 14.66 -7.46
C ALA A 392 -7.14 14.77 -6.56
N GLN A 393 -7.10 15.76 -5.69
CA GLN A 393 -5.97 16.03 -4.80
C GLN A 393 -6.41 16.47 -3.41
N LEU A 394 -5.72 16.02 -2.36
CA LEU A 394 -5.84 16.55 -1.00
C LEU A 394 -4.55 17.29 -0.63
N ASN A 395 -4.64 18.60 -0.40
CA ASN A 395 -3.47 19.46 -0.16
C ASN A 395 -2.37 19.33 -1.24
N GLY A 396 -2.75 19.05 -2.48
CA GLY A 396 -1.82 18.86 -3.60
C GLY A 396 -1.30 17.43 -3.76
N VAL A 397 -1.62 16.51 -2.86
CA VAL A 397 -1.34 15.07 -3.03
C VAL A 397 -2.43 14.47 -3.90
N VAL A 398 -2.06 13.89 -5.05
CA VAL A 398 -3.02 13.19 -5.93
C VAL A 398 -3.57 11.96 -5.21
N ILE A 399 -4.87 11.75 -5.34
CA ILE A 399 -5.56 10.61 -4.73
C ILE A 399 -6.30 9.82 -5.80
N ASN A 400 -6.29 8.50 -5.65
CA ASN A 400 -6.99 7.60 -6.54
C ASN A 400 -8.45 7.42 -6.11
N ASN A 401 -9.32 7.14 -7.09
CA ASN A 401 -10.72 6.83 -6.84
C ASN A 401 -10.86 5.65 -5.86
N ALA A 402 -11.66 5.81 -4.81
CA ALA A 402 -11.93 4.80 -3.78
C ALA A 402 -10.68 4.32 -3.00
N GLN A 403 -9.63 5.14 -2.93
CA GLN A 403 -8.42 4.82 -2.16
C GLN A 403 -8.67 4.91 -0.64
N ASP A 404 -8.25 3.89 0.13
CA ASP A 404 -8.16 3.97 1.61
C ASP A 404 -7.16 5.07 2.01
N LEU A 405 -7.69 6.15 2.61
CA LEU A 405 -6.91 7.27 3.13
C LEU A 405 -7.05 7.33 4.65
N TYR A 406 -5.98 7.64 5.36
CA TYR A 406 -6.01 7.79 6.81
C TYR A 406 -6.03 9.27 7.18
N SER A 407 -7.10 9.75 7.82
CA SER A 407 -7.25 11.17 8.18
C SER A 407 -6.11 11.70 9.07
N GLY A 408 -5.44 10.84 9.84
CA GLY A 408 -4.32 11.22 10.71
C GLY A 408 -3.06 11.67 9.96
N VAL A 409 -2.92 11.37 8.67
CA VAL A 409 -1.77 11.87 7.87
C VAL A 409 -2.01 13.25 7.25
N PHE A 410 -3.26 13.74 7.31
CA PHE A 410 -3.63 15.05 6.78
C PHE A 410 -3.75 16.10 7.90
N PRO A 411 -3.39 17.36 7.65
CA PRO A 411 -3.66 18.43 8.59
C PRO A 411 -5.17 18.55 8.82
N VAL A 412 -5.55 18.99 10.04
CA VAL A 412 -6.94 19.20 10.46
C VAL A 412 -7.73 19.99 9.41
N GLN A 413 -7.13 21.03 8.84
CA GLN A 413 -7.66 21.72 7.66
C GLN A 413 -6.96 21.21 6.41
N THR A 414 -7.74 20.65 5.49
CA THR A 414 -7.25 20.06 4.25
C THR A 414 -8.10 20.50 3.08
N VAL A 415 -7.49 20.80 1.96
CA VAL A 415 -8.17 21.26 0.76
C VAL A 415 -8.29 20.11 -0.24
N LEU A 416 -9.52 19.68 -0.53
CA LEU A 416 -9.83 18.76 -1.61
C LEU A 416 -10.01 19.56 -2.91
N LYS A 417 -9.14 19.30 -3.88
CA LYS A 417 -9.24 19.85 -5.24
C LYS A 417 -9.59 18.75 -6.22
N ALA A 418 -10.35 19.09 -7.25
CA ALA A 418 -10.64 18.19 -8.35
C ALA A 418 -10.58 18.96 -9.67
N LYS A 419 -10.07 18.32 -10.72
CA LYS A 419 -10.05 18.84 -12.09
C LYS A 419 -11.02 18.04 -12.95
N GLN A 420 -11.92 18.73 -13.65
CA GLN A 420 -12.82 18.08 -14.60
C GLN A 420 -12.07 17.73 -15.89
N LYS A 421 -12.27 16.51 -16.39
CA LYS A 421 -11.72 16.07 -17.67
C LYS A 421 -12.16 16.99 -18.80
N ASP A 422 -11.24 17.27 -19.73
CA ASP A 422 -11.42 18.14 -20.89
C ASP A 422 -11.74 19.61 -20.56
N LYS A 423 -11.58 20.02 -19.29
CA LYS A 423 -11.71 21.40 -18.86
C LYS A 423 -10.54 21.79 -17.96
N GLU A 424 -9.95 22.96 -18.18
CA GLU A 424 -8.98 23.56 -17.26
C GLU A 424 -9.67 24.17 -16.03
N ILE A 425 -10.67 23.46 -15.49
CA ILE A 425 -11.51 23.92 -14.39
C ILE A 425 -11.18 23.10 -13.15
N TRP A 426 -10.85 23.83 -12.08
CA TRP A 426 -10.59 23.28 -10.75
C TRP A 426 -11.70 23.70 -9.79
N GLY A 427 -12.29 22.71 -9.13
CA GLY A 427 -13.12 22.90 -7.95
C GLY A 427 -12.28 22.69 -6.70
N SER A 428 -12.66 23.35 -5.60
CA SER A 428 -11.97 23.24 -4.31
C SER A 428 -12.99 23.15 -3.20
N CYS A 429 -12.72 22.30 -2.23
CA CYS A 429 -13.49 22.19 -1.01
C CYS A 429 -12.55 22.10 0.19
N ASP A 430 -12.70 23.04 1.12
CA ASP A 430 -12.02 22.95 2.41
C ASP A 430 -12.70 21.86 3.25
N LEU A 431 -11.92 20.92 3.76
CA LEU A 431 -12.33 19.84 4.64
C LEU A 431 -11.70 20.06 6.01
N THR A 432 -12.50 19.93 7.06
CA THR A 432 -12.01 19.93 8.44
C THR A 432 -12.14 18.51 9.00
N PHE A 433 -11.01 17.84 9.19
CA PHE A 433 -10.93 16.54 9.83
C PHE A 433 -11.06 16.68 11.34
N SER A 434 -11.98 15.92 11.93
CA SER A 434 -12.11 15.75 13.37
C SER A 434 -11.69 14.32 13.75
N LYS A 435 -11.95 13.88 14.99
CA LYS A 435 -11.54 12.54 15.46
C LYS A 435 -12.23 11.40 14.70
N ASP A 436 -13.45 11.65 14.22
CA ASP A 436 -14.36 10.63 13.69
C ASP A 436 -15.26 11.16 12.57
N ASN A 437 -15.00 12.36 12.06
CA ASN A 437 -15.83 13.01 11.04
C ASN A 437 -15.07 13.97 10.13
N ILE A 438 -15.61 14.24 8.93
CA ILE A 438 -15.15 15.26 7.98
C ILE A 438 -16.23 16.35 7.86
N VAL A 439 -15.91 17.58 8.27
CA VAL A 439 -16.77 18.75 8.06
C VAL A 439 -16.38 19.43 6.76
N LYS A 440 -17.33 19.58 5.85
CA LYS A 440 -17.14 20.32 4.60
C LYS A 440 -17.25 21.82 4.87
N GLY A 441 -16.36 22.61 4.29
CA GLY A 441 -16.37 24.06 4.32
C GLY A 441 -17.45 24.65 3.41
N SER A 442 -17.35 25.94 3.16
CA SER A 442 -18.19 26.64 2.19
C SER A 442 -17.57 26.59 0.80
N GLY A 443 -18.41 26.46 -0.23
CA GLY A 443 -17.96 26.49 -1.63
C GLY A 443 -18.86 25.62 -2.50
N GLU A 444 -18.88 25.88 -3.80
CA GLU A 444 -19.76 25.14 -4.70
C GLU A 444 -19.41 23.66 -4.75
N LEU A 445 -18.11 23.31 -4.78
CA LEU A 445 -17.70 21.90 -4.72
C LEU A 445 -18.07 21.28 -3.37
N CYS A 446 -17.85 21.97 -2.24
CA CYS A 446 -18.25 21.47 -0.91
C CYS A 446 -19.75 21.18 -0.80
N ASN A 447 -20.58 22.03 -1.42
CA ASN A 447 -22.03 21.88 -1.44
C ASN A 447 -22.47 20.70 -2.32
N ARG A 448 -21.67 20.35 -3.33
CA ARG A 448 -21.96 19.24 -4.25
C ARG A 448 -21.37 17.90 -3.81
N ILE A 449 -20.34 17.88 -2.95
CA ILE A 449 -19.77 16.64 -2.41
C ILE A 449 -20.78 15.95 -1.50
N ASN A 450 -21.08 14.67 -1.77
CA ASN A 450 -21.81 13.85 -0.81
C ASN A 450 -20.82 13.22 0.17
N HIS A 451 -21.13 13.17 1.46
CA HIS A 451 -20.39 12.33 2.40
C HIS A 451 -21.29 11.23 2.94
N VAL A 452 -20.78 10.02 3.08
CA VAL A 452 -21.49 8.88 3.67
C VAL A 452 -20.60 8.31 4.77
N VAL A 453 -21.20 8.01 5.92
CA VAL A 453 -20.50 7.36 7.03
C VAL A 453 -21.04 5.95 7.16
N ALA A 454 -20.20 4.95 6.88
CA ALA A 454 -20.55 3.53 6.93
C ALA A 454 -19.39 2.72 7.51
N ASP A 455 -19.68 1.80 8.42
CA ASP A 455 -18.70 0.84 8.99
C ASP A 455 -17.40 1.46 9.55
N GLY A 456 -17.50 2.65 10.14
CA GLY A 456 -16.32 3.37 10.68
C GLY A 456 -15.40 3.97 9.62
N LYS A 457 -15.87 4.01 8.36
CA LYS A 457 -15.25 4.70 7.23
C LYS A 457 -16.12 5.88 6.77
N ILE A 458 -15.49 6.84 6.11
CA ILE A 458 -16.17 7.99 5.50
C ILE A 458 -15.91 8.02 4.00
N ASP A 459 -16.95 8.00 3.20
CA ASP A 459 -16.87 8.10 1.74
C ASP A 459 -17.24 9.50 1.28
N LEU A 460 -16.35 10.17 0.53
CA LEU A 460 -16.61 11.47 -0.10
C LEU A 460 -16.85 11.27 -1.60
N TYR A 461 -18.06 11.52 -2.10
CA TYR A 461 -18.39 11.39 -3.52
C TYR A 461 -18.29 12.75 -4.22
N LEU A 462 -17.37 12.87 -5.19
CA LEU A 462 -17.28 14.03 -6.06
C LEU A 462 -18.43 14.04 -7.09
N PRO A 463 -18.99 15.22 -7.41
CA PRO A 463 -19.99 15.34 -8.48
C PRO A 463 -19.36 15.08 -9.86
N ALA A 464 -20.17 14.66 -10.82
CA ALA A 464 -19.74 14.52 -12.22
C ALA A 464 -19.30 15.86 -12.85
N GLU A 465 -19.92 16.97 -12.42
CA GLU A 465 -19.52 18.30 -12.83
C GLU A 465 -18.79 19.03 -11.70
N ILE A 466 -17.51 19.30 -11.92
CA ILE A 466 -16.68 20.06 -10.98
C ILE A 466 -16.90 21.56 -11.24
N PRO A 467 -17.43 22.32 -10.25
CA PRO A 467 -17.69 23.74 -10.42
C PRO A 467 -16.39 24.55 -10.50
N ASN A 468 -16.43 25.65 -11.25
CA ASN A 468 -15.26 26.52 -11.45
C ASN A 468 -15.10 27.49 -10.28
N ASN A 469 -13.91 27.52 -9.68
CA ASN A 469 -13.56 28.48 -8.63
C ASN A 469 -13.21 29.89 -9.13
N SER A 470 -13.38 30.20 -10.41
CA SER A 470 -13.19 31.57 -10.90
C SER A 470 -14.12 32.53 -10.15
N THR A 471 -13.52 33.52 -9.49
CA THR A 471 -14.08 34.56 -8.62
C THR A 471 -15.54 34.99 -8.85
N PRO A 472 -16.27 35.37 -7.77
CA PRO A 472 -17.70 35.65 -7.78
C PRO A 472 -18.02 37.05 -8.29
N ASP A 473 -17.92 37.31 -9.60
CA ASP A 473 -18.27 38.65 -10.14
C ASP A 473 -19.25 38.65 -11.31
N ASN A 474 -19.88 37.53 -11.65
CA ASN A 474 -21.06 37.56 -12.51
C ASN A 474 -22.13 36.60 -11.99
N PRO A 475 -23.37 37.08 -11.76
CA PRO A 475 -24.48 36.19 -11.44
C PRO A 475 -24.63 35.21 -12.61
N PRO A 476 -24.75 33.90 -12.32
CA PRO A 476 -24.81 32.89 -13.35
C PRO A 476 -26.00 33.18 -14.27
N PRO A 477 -25.84 32.98 -15.60
CA PRO A 477 -26.98 33.01 -16.50
C PRO A 477 -28.07 32.06 -15.97
N PRO A 478 -29.35 32.38 -16.18
CA PRO A 478 -30.46 31.56 -15.70
C PRO A 478 -30.22 30.10 -16.09
N PRO A 479 -30.40 29.16 -15.15
CA PRO A 479 -29.98 27.78 -15.32
C PRO A 479 -30.57 27.24 -16.63
N VAL A 480 -29.69 26.96 -17.58
CA VAL A 480 -30.04 26.17 -18.75
C VAL A 480 -30.56 24.85 -18.19
N ASN A 481 -31.69 24.39 -18.72
CA ASN A 481 -32.39 23.22 -18.21
C ASN A 481 -31.55 21.97 -18.51
N GLU A 482 -30.53 21.75 -17.68
CA GLU A 482 -29.58 20.66 -17.83
C GLU A 482 -30.31 19.34 -17.61
N SER A 483 -30.18 18.47 -18.59
CA SER A 483 -30.69 17.10 -18.52
C SER A 483 -30.16 16.40 -17.28
N LYS A 484 -31.07 15.86 -16.47
CA LYS A 484 -30.71 15.10 -15.27
C LYS A 484 -30.29 13.69 -15.64
N ASN A 485 -29.34 13.15 -14.89
CA ASN A 485 -28.78 11.82 -15.11
C ASN A 485 -29.02 10.89 -13.91
N ILE A 486 -28.95 9.59 -14.18
CA ILE A 486 -28.86 8.51 -13.20
C ILE A 486 -27.43 7.97 -13.29
N ILE A 487 -26.66 8.13 -12.21
CA ILE A 487 -25.24 7.75 -12.11
C ILE A 487 -25.16 6.47 -11.30
N PHE A 488 -24.39 5.49 -11.78
CA PHE A 488 -24.23 4.20 -11.12
C PHE A 488 -22.86 4.10 -10.45
N ASN A 489 -22.84 3.93 -9.14
CA ASN A 489 -21.63 3.72 -8.34
C ASN A 489 -21.56 2.25 -7.93
N MET A 490 -20.53 1.53 -8.37
CA MET A 490 -20.41 0.08 -8.18
C MET A 490 -18.92 -0.35 -8.10
N GLY A 491 -18.65 -1.59 -7.71
CA GLY A 491 -17.28 -2.14 -7.70
C GLY A 491 -16.62 -2.17 -9.09
N LYS A 492 -15.29 -2.26 -9.14
CA LYS A 492 -14.52 -2.29 -10.41
C LYS A 492 -14.89 -3.48 -11.32
N ASP A 493 -15.23 -4.61 -10.72
CA ASP A 493 -15.58 -5.85 -11.43
C ASP A 493 -17.10 -6.03 -11.60
N GLU A 494 -17.85 -4.93 -11.48
CA GLU A 494 -19.30 -4.91 -11.55
C GLU A 494 -19.80 -4.22 -12.82
N SER A 495 -20.93 -4.70 -13.34
CA SER A 495 -21.66 -4.04 -14.42
C SER A 495 -23.16 -4.05 -14.16
N VAL A 496 -23.87 -3.07 -14.69
CA VAL A 496 -25.33 -2.97 -14.60
C VAL A 496 -25.94 -2.93 -15.99
N ASN A 497 -26.98 -3.73 -16.23
CA ASN A 497 -27.86 -3.55 -17.38
C ASN A 497 -29.14 -2.85 -16.94
N PHE A 498 -29.40 -1.66 -17.48
CA PHE A 498 -30.59 -0.87 -17.20
C PHE A 498 -31.04 -0.11 -18.44
N VAL A 499 -32.35 -0.16 -18.75
CA VAL A 499 -32.95 0.45 -19.97
C VAL A 499 -32.23 0.02 -21.26
N ASN A 500 -31.87 -1.26 -21.36
CA ASN A 500 -31.12 -1.86 -22.47
C ASN A 500 -29.70 -1.29 -22.69
N LYS A 501 -29.10 -0.67 -21.66
CA LYS A 501 -27.71 -0.22 -21.67
C LYS A 501 -26.91 -0.98 -20.62
N THR A 502 -25.75 -1.50 -20.99
CA THR A 502 -24.76 -2.02 -20.05
C THR A 502 -23.85 -0.88 -19.61
N LEU A 503 -23.70 -0.68 -18.31
CA LEU A 503 -22.99 0.40 -17.66
C LEU A 503 -21.94 -0.21 -16.72
N GLU A 504 -20.75 0.39 -16.70
CA GLU A 504 -19.69 0.11 -15.73
C GLU A 504 -19.71 1.16 -14.61
N ASN A 505 -18.80 1.05 -13.63
CA ASN A 505 -18.70 2.03 -12.54
C ASN A 505 -18.57 3.47 -13.04
N GLY A 506 -19.43 4.34 -12.53
CA GLY A 506 -19.56 5.74 -12.93
C GLY A 506 -20.43 5.97 -14.17
N GLY A 507 -20.79 4.92 -14.92
CA GLY A 507 -21.68 5.01 -16.07
C GLY A 507 -22.98 5.73 -15.73
N SER A 508 -23.57 6.43 -16.70
CA SER A 508 -24.79 7.20 -16.48
C SER A 508 -25.79 7.10 -17.63
N ILE A 509 -27.07 7.30 -17.33
CA ILE A 509 -28.14 7.43 -18.32
C ILE A 509 -28.97 8.68 -18.03
N ASN A 510 -29.61 9.23 -19.05
CA ASN A 510 -30.50 10.36 -18.86
C ASN A 510 -31.75 9.91 -18.10
N VAL A 511 -32.21 10.68 -17.12
CA VAL A 511 -33.44 10.40 -16.37
C VAL A 511 -34.64 10.35 -17.31
N GLU A 512 -34.63 11.06 -18.43
CA GLU A 512 -35.67 11.02 -19.47
C GLU A 512 -35.66 9.74 -20.32
N ASP A 513 -34.58 8.95 -20.30
CA ASP A 513 -34.56 7.62 -20.94
C ASP A 513 -35.45 6.61 -20.17
N VAL A 514 -35.72 6.85 -18.88
CA VAL A 514 -36.62 6.02 -18.06
C VAL A 514 -38.06 6.51 -18.25
N THR A 515 -38.94 5.62 -18.74
CA THR A 515 -40.33 5.99 -19.01
C THR A 515 -41.11 6.16 -17.69
N ILE A 516 -41.78 7.30 -17.50
CA ILE A 516 -42.60 7.56 -16.30
C ILE A 516 -43.70 6.51 -16.16
N GLY A 517 -43.82 5.91 -14.99
CA GLY A 517 -44.82 4.90 -14.65
C GLY A 517 -44.53 3.50 -15.18
N ARG A 518 -43.44 3.31 -15.92
CA ARG A 518 -43.00 1.99 -16.37
C ARG A 518 -42.01 1.39 -15.37
N ASN A 519 -42.20 0.11 -15.08
CA ASN A 519 -41.25 -0.69 -14.33
C ASN A 519 -40.09 -1.07 -15.25
N GLU A 520 -38.88 -0.64 -14.90
CA GLU A 520 -37.65 -0.98 -15.61
C GLU A 520 -36.78 -1.85 -14.70
N THR A 521 -36.32 -3.00 -15.18
CA THR A 521 -35.47 -3.90 -14.40
C THR A 521 -34.00 -3.50 -14.52
N LEU A 522 -33.37 -3.21 -13.39
CA LEU A 522 -31.93 -3.06 -13.22
C LEU A 522 -31.33 -4.42 -12.87
N VAL A 523 -30.34 -4.85 -13.64
CA VAL A 523 -29.64 -6.12 -13.44
C VAL A 523 -28.16 -5.85 -13.15
N ALA A 524 -27.71 -6.08 -11.93
CA ALA A 524 -26.29 -5.96 -11.56
C ALA A 524 -25.58 -7.32 -11.66
N MET A 525 -24.34 -7.31 -12.15
CA MET A 525 -23.48 -8.49 -12.31
C MET A 525 -22.12 -8.26 -11.65
N GLN A 526 -21.61 -9.25 -10.90
CA GLN A 526 -20.29 -9.27 -10.26
C GLN A 526 -19.68 -10.66 -10.42
N GLY A 527 -18.78 -10.84 -11.39
CA GLY A 527 -18.36 -12.17 -11.81
C GLY A 527 -19.57 -13.03 -12.22
N ASN A 528 -19.85 -14.09 -11.46
CA ASN A 528 -21.01 -14.98 -11.69
C ASN A 528 -22.24 -14.64 -10.85
N ASN A 529 -22.13 -13.67 -9.93
CA ASN A 529 -23.24 -13.24 -9.10
C ASN A 529 -24.12 -12.26 -9.89
N LYS A 530 -25.43 -12.42 -9.75
CA LYS A 530 -26.44 -11.58 -10.39
C LYS A 530 -27.50 -11.17 -9.37
N ALA A 531 -27.81 -9.89 -9.31
CA ALA A 531 -28.89 -9.37 -8.46
C ALA A 531 -29.75 -8.39 -9.28
N GLU A 532 -31.07 -8.42 -9.09
CA GLU A 532 -32.01 -7.61 -9.86
C GLU A 532 -32.84 -6.70 -8.95
N CYS A 533 -33.16 -5.50 -9.45
CA CYS A 533 -34.06 -4.56 -8.82
C CYS A 533 -34.96 -3.89 -9.86
N VAL A 534 -36.27 -3.88 -9.65
CA VAL A 534 -37.22 -3.12 -10.47
C VAL A 534 -37.30 -1.69 -9.97
N LEU A 535 -37.02 -0.75 -10.88
CA LEU A 535 -37.13 0.69 -10.63
C LEU A 535 -38.34 1.27 -11.36
N VAL A 536 -38.95 2.27 -10.75
CA VAL A 536 -40.02 3.06 -11.36
C VAL A 536 -39.71 4.55 -11.26
N LYS A 537 -39.78 5.24 -12.41
CA LYS A 537 -39.74 6.71 -12.46
C LYS A 537 -41.16 7.24 -12.28
N THR A 538 -41.35 8.09 -11.27
CA THR A 538 -42.54 8.95 -11.14
C THR A 538 -42.26 10.32 -11.73
N THR A 539 -43.24 11.21 -11.75
CA THR A 539 -43.04 12.61 -12.20
C THR A 539 -41.92 13.32 -11.42
N ASN A 540 -41.66 12.94 -10.17
CA ASN A 540 -40.77 13.68 -9.26
C ASN A 540 -39.60 12.86 -8.67
N SER A 541 -39.62 11.53 -8.82
CA SER A 541 -38.69 10.62 -8.15
C SER A 541 -38.34 9.40 -9.01
N LEU A 542 -37.17 8.82 -8.79
CA LEU A 542 -36.84 7.45 -9.14
C LEU A 542 -36.88 6.62 -7.86
N GLN A 543 -37.60 5.49 -7.85
CA GLN A 543 -37.77 4.66 -6.66
C GLN A 543 -37.58 3.19 -7.00
N ALA A 544 -37.04 2.43 -6.05
CA ALA A 544 -37.09 0.97 -6.08
C ALA A 544 -38.53 0.51 -5.76
N VAL A 545 -39.04 -0.43 -6.54
CA VAL A 545 -40.34 -1.06 -6.26
C VAL A 545 -40.14 -2.04 -5.09
N GLN A 546 -41.02 -1.96 -4.09
CA GLN A 546 -41.03 -2.91 -2.98
C GLN A 546 -41.24 -4.34 -3.52
N ASP A 547 -40.44 -5.30 -3.05
CA ASP A 547 -40.40 -6.67 -3.58
C ASP A 547 -40.02 -6.72 -5.09
N GLY A 548 -39.41 -5.65 -5.60
CA GLY A 548 -38.96 -5.51 -6.98
C GLY A 548 -37.70 -6.31 -7.31
N GLY A 549 -37.22 -7.13 -6.37
CA GLY A 549 -36.06 -7.99 -6.55
C GLY A 549 -35.07 -7.85 -5.40
N TYR A 550 -34.22 -8.88 -5.24
CA TYR A 550 -33.36 -9.00 -4.08
C TYR A 550 -32.34 -7.86 -3.93
N LEU A 551 -31.93 -7.24 -5.04
CA LEU A 551 -31.07 -6.07 -5.01
C LEU A 551 -31.81 -4.86 -4.40
N CYS A 552 -33.09 -4.66 -4.71
CA CYS A 552 -33.89 -3.59 -4.08
C CYS A 552 -33.99 -3.79 -2.56
N ASP A 553 -34.20 -5.04 -2.13
CA ASP A 553 -34.56 -5.34 -0.75
C ASP A 553 -33.36 -5.29 0.22
N LYS A 554 -32.15 -5.49 -0.31
CA LYS A 554 -30.95 -5.79 0.51
C LYS A 554 -29.69 -5.04 0.10
N GLY A 555 -29.73 -4.19 -0.91
CA GLY A 555 -28.49 -3.70 -1.49
C GLY A 555 -28.52 -2.32 -2.11
N LEU A 556 -29.57 -2.01 -2.85
CA LEU A 556 -29.62 -0.81 -3.68
C LEU A 556 -29.92 0.43 -2.84
N LEU A 557 -29.03 1.42 -2.88
CA LEU A 557 -29.32 2.76 -2.37
C LEU A 557 -29.59 3.70 -3.55
N ILE A 558 -30.70 4.42 -3.51
CA ILE A 558 -31.02 5.47 -4.49
C ILE A 558 -31.06 6.81 -3.77
N SER A 559 -30.18 7.72 -4.15
CA SER A 559 -30.05 9.05 -3.56
C SER A 559 -30.26 10.12 -4.62
N LYS A 560 -31.13 11.09 -4.37
CA LYS A 560 -31.27 12.27 -5.24
C LYS A 560 -30.23 13.31 -4.85
N LEU A 561 -29.38 13.69 -5.79
CA LEU A 561 -28.31 14.67 -5.59
C LEU A 561 -28.89 16.10 -5.59
N SER A 562 -28.14 17.04 -5.02
CA SER A 562 -28.51 18.47 -5.00
C SER A 562 -28.59 19.08 -6.41
N THR A 563 -27.90 18.49 -7.38
CA THR A 563 -28.01 18.83 -8.81
C THR A 563 -29.35 18.41 -9.43
N GLY A 564 -30.11 17.53 -8.77
CA GLY A 564 -31.33 16.91 -9.29
C GLY A 564 -31.09 15.58 -10.00
N ASP A 565 -29.84 15.17 -10.16
CA ASP A 565 -29.46 13.83 -10.63
C ASP A 565 -29.80 12.75 -9.59
N TYR A 566 -29.78 11.49 -10.00
CA TYR A 566 -29.88 10.35 -9.10
C TYR A 566 -28.54 9.60 -9.06
N SER A 567 -28.11 9.22 -7.86
CA SER A 567 -27.03 8.27 -7.62
C SER A 567 -27.66 6.93 -7.23
N ILE A 568 -27.26 5.87 -7.92
CA ILE A 568 -27.60 4.49 -7.57
C ILE A 568 -26.31 3.80 -7.12
N GLU A 569 -26.26 3.41 -5.85
CA GLU A 569 -25.15 2.65 -5.28
C GLU A 569 -25.50 1.16 -5.30
N ILE A 570 -24.64 0.40 -5.96
CA ILE A 570 -24.69 -1.06 -6.00
C ILE A 570 -23.76 -1.57 -4.89
N PRO A 571 -24.25 -2.45 -3.99
CA PRO A 571 -23.43 -2.96 -2.90
C PRO A 571 -22.36 -3.91 -3.46
N ASN A 572 -21.19 -3.90 -2.81
CA ASN A 572 -20.10 -4.81 -3.09
C ASN A 572 -19.73 -5.56 -1.79
N PRO A 573 -19.87 -6.90 -1.71
CA PRO A 573 -20.28 -7.79 -2.80
C PRO A 573 -21.78 -7.71 -3.12
N LEU A 574 -22.16 -8.15 -4.33
CA LEU A 574 -23.57 -8.20 -4.73
C LEU A 574 -24.37 -9.13 -3.80
N PRO A 575 -25.61 -8.75 -3.42
CA PRO A 575 -26.41 -9.53 -2.51
C PRO A 575 -26.86 -10.80 -3.24
N ILE A 576 -26.47 -11.95 -2.71
CA ILE A 576 -26.87 -13.26 -3.22
C ILE A 576 -28.18 -13.64 -2.53
N PRO A 577 -29.28 -13.93 -3.26
CA PRO A 577 -30.53 -14.34 -2.64
C PRO A 577 -30.31 -15.56 -1.75
N PRO A 578 -30.84 -15.58 -0.51
CA PRO A 578 -30.71 -16.72 0.36
C PRO A 578 -31.33 -17.93 -0.33
N ASN A 579 -30.68 -19.09 -0.19
CA ASN A 579 -31.08 -20.35 -0.83
C ASN A 579 -30.86 -20.42 -2.35
N THR A 580 -29.91 -19.65 -2.89
CA THR A 580 -29.38 -19.88 -4.24
C THR A 580 -28.02 -20.58 -4.17
N LYS A 581 -27.67 -21.36 -5.19
CA LYS A 581 -26.36 -22.00 -5.32
C LYS A 581 -25.86 -21.86 -6.75
N THR A 582 -24.68 -21.26 -6.92
CA THR A 582 -23.99 -21.22 -8.20
C THR A 582 -23.17 -22.50 -8.38
N VAL A 583 -23.33 -23.16 -9.51
CA VAL A 583 -22.57 -24.36 -9.89
C VAL A 583 -21.90 -24.16 -11.25
N PHE A 584 -20.73 -24.74 -11.42
CA PHE A 584 -20.03 -24.83 -12.69
C PHE A 584 -20.46 -26.09 -13.46
N LEU A 585 -20.78 -25.96 -14.74
CA LEU A 585 -21.24 -27.06 -15.57
C LEU A 585 -20.07 -27.82 -16.21
N GLY A 586 -19.88 -29.09 -15.83
CA GLY A 586 -18.96 -30.03 -16.46
C GLY A 586 -19.58 -30.67 -17.70
N ILE A 587 -19.44 -30.02 -18.86
CA ILE A 587 -20.09 -30.43 -20.13
C ILE A 587 -19.10 -31.17 -21.03
N ALA A 588 -19.45 -32.39 -21.46
CA ALA A 588 -18.65 -33.15 -22.41
C ALA A 588 -18.75 -32.60 -23.85
N ALA A 589 -17.71 -32.82 -24.66
CA ALA A 589 -17.65 -32.33 -26.03
C ALA A 589 -18.85 -32.84 -26.87
N GLY A 590 -19.50 -31.94 -27.59
CA GLY A 590 -20.68 -32.23 -28.41
C GLY A 590 -22.02 -32.20 -27.65
N THR A 591 -22.02 -32.21 -26.32
CA THR A 591 -23.23 -32.10 -25.48
C THR A 591 -23.63 -30.64 -25.28
N THR A 592 -24.94 -30.39 -25.14
CA THR A 592 -25.46 -29.08 -24.70
C THR A 592 -26.35 -29.22 -23.47
N ILE A 593 -26.24 -28.29 -22.53
CA ILE A 593 -27.06 -28.22 -21.32
C ILE A 593 -27.97 -27.00 -21.41
N THR A 594 -29.28 -27.19 -21.34
CA THR A 594 -30.26 -26.12 -21.21
C THR A 594 -30.81 -26.08 -19.79
N ILE A 595 -30.58 -24.97 -19.10
CA ILE A 595 -31.01 -24.75 -17.71
C ILE A 595 -31.48 -23.30 -17.56
N ASN A 596 -32.61 -23.10 -16.89
CA ASN A 596 -33.24 -21.77 -16.74
C ASN A 596 -33.41 -21.03 -18.10
N GLY A 597 -33.67 -21.77 -19.17
CA GLY A 597 -33.78 -21.24 -20.54
C GLY A 597 -32.45 -20.89 -21.24
N LYS A 598 -31.30 -20.98 -20.54
CA LYS A 598 -29.97 -20.76 -21.12
C LYS A 598 -29.38 -22.08 -21.62
N THR A 599 -28.92 -22.12 -22.87
CA THR A 599 -28.21 -23.28 -23.44
C THR A 599 -26.70 -23.04 -23.43
N VAL A 600 -25.98 -23.90 -22.72
CA VAL A 600 -24.53 -23.88 -22.54
C VAL A 600 -23.91 -25.09 -23.23
N ARG A 601 -22.75 -24.89 -23.86
CA ARG A 601 -22.01 -25.94 -24.59
C ARG A 601 -20.63 -26.14 -23.97
N ALA A 602 -19.98 -27.24 -24.32
CA ALA A 602 -18.60 -27.50 -23.89
C ALA A 602 -17.61 -26.41 -24.35
N ASP A 603 -17.87 -25.77 -25.50
CA ASP A 603 -17.09 -24.68 -26.09
C ASP A 603 -17.61 -23.28 -25.72
N SER A 604 -18.64 -23.17 -24.87
CA SER A 604 -19.07 -21.87 -24.35
C SER A 604 -17.94 -21.21 -23.53
N PRO A 605 -17.86 -19.87 -23.51
CA PRO A 605 -16.99 -19.13 -22.60
C PRO A 605 -17.12 -19.62 -21.16
N GLU A 606 -16.05 -19.58 -20.39
CA GLU A 606 -16.04 -20.12 -19.01
C GLU A 606 -17.12 -19.47 -18.13
N ALA A 607 -17.30 -18.15 -18.25
CA ALA A 607 -18.35 -17.40 -17.55
C ALA A 607 -19.77 -17.95 -17.86
N ASP A 608 -20.01 -18.47 -19.06
CA ASP A 608 -21.30 -19.03 -19.42
C ASP A 608 -21.60 -20.38 -18.78
N LYS A 609 -20.56 -21.06 -18.28
CA LYS A 609 -20.66 -22.37 -17.63
C LYS A 609 -21.02 -22.29 -16.15
N TYR A 610 -21.01 -21.11 -15.55
CA TYR A 610 -21.55 -20.91 -14.22
C TYR A 610 -23.05 -20.64 -14.30
N VAL A 611 -23.85 -21.39 -13.53
CA VAL A 611 -25.30 -21.24 -13.47
C VAL A 611 -25.78 -21.19 -12.04
N THR A 612 -26.67 -20.25 -11.74
CA THR A 612 -27.30 -20.12 -10.42
C THR A 612 -28.60 -20.90 -10.37
N LEU A 613 -28.70 -21.82 -9.40
CA LEU A 613 -29.90 -22.56 -9.07
C LEU A 613 -30.65 -21.83 -7.96
N ASN A 614 -31.96 -21.66 -8.14
CA ASN A 614 -32.85 -21.13 -7.12
C ASN A 614 -33.36 -22.27 -6.22
N ALA A 615 -33.81 -21.93 -5.02
CA ALA A 615 -34.46 -22.88 -4.14
C ALA A 615 -35.65 -23.57 -4.83
N GLY A 616 -35.82 -24.86 -4.58
CA GLY A 616 -36.82 -25.69 -5.22
C GLY A 616 -36.30 -26.43 -6.44
N ASP A 617 -37.24 -26.79 -7.32
CA ASP A 617 -36.98 -27.71 -8.43
C ASP A 617 -36.56 -26.97 -9.71
N THR A 618 -35.46 -27.42 -10.32
CA THR A 618 -34.97 -26.95 -11.62
C THR A 618 -34.85 -28.14 -12.57
N ASN A 619 -35.45 -28.03 -13.75
CA ASN A 619 -35.27 -29.01 -14.82
C ASN A 619 -34.04 -28.67 -15.65
N ILE A 620 -33.13 -29.62 -15.79
CA ILE A 620 -31.92 -29.52 -16.62
C ILE A 620 -32.11 -30.42 -17.84
N LEU A 621 -32.19 -29.82 -19.02
CA LEU A 621 -32.27 -30.54 -20.29
C LEU A 621 -30.86 -30.77 -20.85
N ILE A 622 -30.51 -32.02 -21.08
CA ILE A 622 -29.22 -32.45 -21.61
C ILE A 622 -29.48 -32.97 -23.01
N THR A 623 -28.81 -32.41 -24.00
CA THR A 623 -28.86 -32.91 -25.39
C THR A 623 -27.51 -33.54 -25.71
N GLY A 624 -27.53 -34.83 -26.02
CA GLY A 624 -26.35 -35.62 -26.36
C GLY A 624 -25.69 -35.16 -27.67
N SER A 625 -24.51 -35.71 -27.94
CA SER A 625 -23.68 -35.34 -29.10
C SER A 625 -24.33 -35.63 -30.45
N ASP A 626 -25.27 -36.59 -30.48
CA ASP A 626 -26.07 -36.95 -31.65
C ASP A 626 -27.19 -35.94 -32.00
N LYS A 627 -27.41 -34.94 -31.12
CA LYS A 627 -28.48 -33.93 -31.17
C LYS A 627 -29.91 -34.50 -31.18
N LYS A 628 -30.06 -35.81 -30.94
CA LYS A 628 -31.35 -36.52 -30.95
C LYS A 628 -31.71 -37.04 -29.57
N THR A 629 -30.72 -37.52 -28.83
CA THR A 629 -30.91 -38.04 -27.48
C THR A 629 -31.00 -36.87 -26.51
N THR A 630 -32.15 -36.73 -25.87
CA THR A 630 -32.37 -35.73 -24.81
C THR A 630 -32.75 -36.40 -23.51
N ARG A 631 -32.23 -35.87 -22.40
CA ARG A 631 -32.61 -36.26 -21.04
C ARG A 631 -33.01 -35.02 -20.26
N ILE A 632 -34.05 -35.13 -19.45
CA ILE A 632 -34.43 -34.09 -18.49
C ILE A 632 -34.11 -34.64 -17.11
N CYS A 633 -33.22 -33.98 -16.39
CA CYS A 633 -32.95 -34.27 -14.99
C CYS A 633 -33.53 -33.18 -14.11
N LYS A 634 -34.31 -33.58 -13.11
CA LYS A 634 -34.87 -32.66 -12.12
C LYS A 634 -33.95 -32.57 -10.91
N VAL A 635 -33.34 -31.40 -10.71
CA VAL A 635 -32.52 -31.10 -9.53
C VAL A 635 -33.31 -30.23 -8.56
N THR A 636 -33.14 -30.45 -7.26
CA THR A 636 -33.82 -29.72 -6.19
C THR A 636 -32.78 -29.08 -5.28
N LEU A 637 -32.80 -27.76 -5.15
CA LEU A 637 -31.96 -27.01 -4.20
C LEU A 637 -32.76 -26.72 -2.92
N ASN A 638 -32.30 -27.20 -1.77
CA ASN A 638 -32.91 -26.94 -0.47
C ASN A 638 -31.83 -26.54 0.54
N ASN A 639 -31.85 -25.30 1.05
CA ASN A 639 -30.87 -24.77 2.00
C ASN A 639 -29.42 -25.06 1.57
N SER A 640 -29.06 -24.69 0.34
CA SER A 640 -27.75 -24.92 -0.28
C SER A 640 -27.39 -26.39 -0.62
N ASN A 641 -28.22 -27.37 -0.23
CA ASN A 641 -28.05 -28.76 -0.63
C ASN A 641 -28.74 -29.02 -1.97
N LEU A 642 -27.94 -29.39 -2.97
CA LEU A 642 -28.43 -29.78 -4.28
C LEU A 642 -28.66 -31.30 -4.31
N THR A 643 -29.87 -31.71 -4.62
CA THR A 643 -30.29 -33.11 -4.72
C THR A 643 -30.95 -33.37 -6.07
N TRP A 644 -31.08 -34.63 -6.49
CA TRP A 644 -31.80 -35.00 -7.72
C TRP A 644 -32.40 -36.39 -7.57
N GLN A 645 -33.45 -36.67 -8.33
CA GLN A 645 -34.10 -37.98 -8.28
C GLN A 645 -33.22 -39.03 -8.96
N ALA A 646 -33.21 -40.25 -8.42
CA ALA A 646 -32.51 -41.39 -9.01
C ALA A 646 -33.33 -41.98 -10.19
N ASP A 647 -33.65 -41.13 -11.18
CA ASP A 647 -34.36 -41.53 -12.39
C ASP A 647 -33.40 -41.66 -13.60
N PRO A 648 -33.81 -42.31 -14.70
CA PRO A 648 -32.97 -42.48 -15.88
C PRO A 648 -32.49 -41.17 -16.54
N GLY A 649 -33.22 -40.06 -16.34
CA GLY A 649 -32.86 -38.74 -16.83
C GLY A 649 -31.67 -38.13 -16.08
N CYS A 650 -31.56 -38.43 -14.78
CA CYS A 650 -30.45 -38.01 -13.91
C CYS A 650 -29.33 -39.06 -13.75
N ALA A 651 -29.45 -40.24 -14.35
CA ALA A 651 -28.47 -41.31 -14.22
C ALA A 651 -27.07 -40.85 -14.69
N GLY A 652 -26.09 -40.80 -13.78
CA GLY A 652 -24.71 -40.40 -14.05
C GLY A 652 -24.34 -38.97 -13.61
N PHE A 653 -25.26 -38.23 -13.00
CA PHE A 653 -24.97 -36.91 -12.42
C PHE A 653 -23.99 -37.03 -11.25
N VAL A 654 -22.97 -36.16 -11.24
CA VAL A 654 -22.00 -36.07 -10.15
C VAL A 654 -21.82 -34.60 -9.78
N LEU A 655 -21.95 -34.31 -8.49
CA LEU A 655 -21.57 -33.02 -7.92
C LEU A 655 -20.25 -33.21 -7.16
N ASN A 656 -19.18 -32.56 -7.61
CA ASN A 656 -17.88 -32.54 -6.92
C ASN A 656 -17.52 -31.09 -6.59
N GLY A 657 -17.61 -30.72 -5.31
CA GLY A 657 -17.58 -29.33 -4.89
C GLY A 657 -18.76 -28.56 -5.50
N ASP A 658 -18.44 -27.54 -6.30
CA ASP A 658 -19.43 -26.75 -7.04
C ASP A 658 -19.49 -27.11 -8.53
N VAL A 659 -18.86 -28.21 -8.96
CA VAL A 659 -18.91 -28.69 -10.35
C VAL A 659 -20.00 -29.75 -10.50
N LEU A 660 -21.03 -29.43 -11.29
CA LEU A 660 -22.09 -30.36 -11.69
C LEU A 660 -21.75 -30.98 -13.06
N SER A 661 -21.34 -32.24 -13.04
CA SER A 661 -20.91 -32.99 -14.22
C SER A 661 -22.01 -33.90 -14.76
N PHE A 662 -22.07 -34.00 -16.10
CA PHE A 662 -23.04 -34.81 -16.83
C PHE A 662 -22.37 -36.02 -17.48
N PRO A 663 -23.03 -37.18 -17.55
CA PRO A 663 -22.49 -38.34 -18.26
C PRO A 663 -22.45 -38.07 -19.76
N PHE A 664 -21.41 -38.58 -20.43
CA PHE A 664 -21.35 -38.59 -21.89
C PHE A 664 -22.26 -39.71 -22.44
N PHE A 665 -23.14 -39.37 -23.38
CA PHE A 665 -23.97 -40.33 -24.10
C PHE A 665 -24.31 -39.86 -25.51
#